data_AF-A0A2N7WND0-F1
#
_entry.id   AF-A0A2N7WND0-F1
#
_cell.length_a   1.000
_cell.length_b   1.000
_cell.length_c   1.000
_cell.angle_alpha   90.00
_cell.angle_beta   90.00
_cell.angle_gamma   90.00
#
_symmetry.space_group_name_H-M   'P 1'
#
loop_
_entity.id
_entity.type
_entity.pdbx_description
1 polymer ?
#
loop_
_entity_poly.entity_id
_entity_poly.type
_entity_poly.pdbx_seq_one_letter_code
_entity_poly.pdbx_strand_id
1 'polypeptide(L)'
;MASLARVIHDFQNGELSRDEFVAQLDSTLVTEGLGPTQLLDMLGAAHRKAPLPEDLYVEVRRRIEQLRVSNVAAGGEETGIQTTVEIPSVGSAGSARGSSPTSASSASFATGTPGHEQIKGTGDTLNNRFVLEECLGVGGMGTVYKALDLRKLEASDRKPYLAIKVLNVQFRGNPNSLVALQREARKAQVLAHRNIITVYDFDRDGPIVYLTMEYLSGKPLSQLLRTPGYQGMPVRAALPIVRGMCNALAYAHERGFVHCDFKPANVFLTTNAEVKVIDFGIARVFQRPEEESDATVFDPGSLGALTPAYASPEMIEHREPDPRDDIYALGCITYELLTGHHPFDRLSATQARNGEYKPQRPPNLDARQWRALRATLSFDRATRMPSVTRFIAEFDNEARAEKSGTLAKVGLAGFAVICAATVGVFAWRAAPNRQSEAQSGADASQGRVDRGASLSAQGSAAVATPGVASTSPSTDASTSASTNAPTSPSTTASTPAAPPAPKPAPPPAPKPALTLAAVMPMLAQVPCSALSASAQDHTLTVRGYVSQRYGAARLKDGLTALPGVDALKLDVEALADDKCDTVKALAPYWTQNWQAGHIAGLHVRPPTGQLSEGDPLVVDVSTPGYDSYVNLDYYQLDGNVVHMVPSPRAKDNQAPPHYSATIGSAGDWVISKPFGSEMVVLLITPAPLFDKPRPEAESRADYLRALDTRLAQIGAKYGREHIVADFAPITTKPHAP
;
A
#
# COMPACT_ATOMS: atom_id res chain seq x y z
N MET A 1 19.54 -27.32 28.65
CA MET A 1 18.50 -26.60 27.88
C MET A 1 17.60 -27.68 27.28
N ALA A 2 16.29 -27.50 27.35
CA ALA A 2 15.35 -28.42 26.70
C ALA A 2 15.24 -28.08 25.20
N SER A 3 14.89 -29.08 24.38
CA SER A 3 14.51 -28.89 22.98
C SER A 3 12.98 -28.89 22.85
N LEU A 4 12.42 -28.30 21.80
CA LEU A 4 10.96 -28.29 21.56
C LEU A 4 10.38 -29.72 21.60
N ALA A 5 11.09 -30.68 21.01
CA ALA A 5 10.70 -32.09 21.03
C ALA A 5 10.68 -32.70 22.45
N ARG A 6 11.53 -32.20 23.36
CA ARG A 6 11.57 -32.64 24.75
C ARG A 6 10.47 -31.98 25.58
N VAL A 7 10.24 -30.68 25.44
CA VAL A 7 9.14 -29.98 26.13
C VAL A 7 7.78 -30.59 25.75
N ILE A 8 7.58 -30.95 24.48
CA ILE A 8 6.38 -31.67 24.02
C ILE A 8 6.29 -33.08 24.64
N HIS A 9 7.38 -33.83 24.68
CA HIS A 9 7.43 -35.17 25.27
C HIS A 9 7.15 -35.18 26.78
N ASP A 10 7.71 -34.23 27.52
CA ASP A 10 7.60 -34.16 28.97
C ASP A 10 6.16 -33.74 29.37
N PHE A 11 5.49 -32.89 28.57
CA PHE A 11 4.04 -32.64 28.68
C PHE A 11 3.18 -33.87 28.32
N GLN A 12 3.54 -34.62 27.26
CA GLN A 12 2.81 -35.82 26.84
C GLN A 12 2.84 -36.96 27.87
N ASN A 13 3.89 -37.03 28.70
CA ASN A 13 3.98 -37.97 29.81
C ASN A 13 3.33 -37.46 31.12
N GLY A 14 2.78 -36.24 31.13
CA GLY A 14 2.18 -35.62 32.30
C GLY A 14 3.19 -35.08 33.33
N GLU A 15 4.46 -34.90 32.95
CA GLU A 15 5.50 -34.31 33.81
C GLU A 15 5.44 -32.77 33.83
N LEU A 16 4.76 -32.16 32.85
CA LEU A 16 4.45 -30.73 32.81
C LEU A 16 2.94 -30.51 32.85
N SER A 17 2.48 -29.55 33.65
CA SER A 17 1.12 -29.00 33.50
C SER A 17 1.01 -28.13 32.24
N ARG A 18 -0.22 -27.76 31.86
CA ARG A 18 -0.51 -26.95 30.67
C ARG A 18 0.21 -25.60 30.68
N ASP A 19 0.22 -24.93 31.82
CA ASP A 19 0.79 -23.58 31.95
C ASP A 19 2.32 -23.64 31.97
N GLU A 20 2.90 -24.68 32.58
CA GLU A 20 4.34 -24.94 32.57
C GLU A 20 4.85 -25.32 31.17
N PHE A 21 4.07 -26.10 30.42
CA PHE A 21 4.36 -26.41 29.01
C PHE A 21 4.43 -25.14 28.18
N VAL A 22 3.45 -24.24 28.30
CA VAL A 22 3.44 -22.96 27.56
C VAL A 22 4.60 -22.04 27.99
N ALA A 23 4.91 -21.97 29.29
CA ALA A 23 6.03 -21.16 29.79
C ALA A 23 7.41 -21.69 29.34
N GLN A 24 7.60 -23.02 29.32
CA GLN A 24 8.83 -23.62 28.79
C GLN A 24 8.93 -23.53 27.26
N LEU A 25 7.79 -23.58 26.56
CA LEU A 25 7.72 -23.44 25.12
C LEU A 25 8.31 -22.09 24.67
N ASP A 26 7.86 -20.96 25.24
CA ASP A 26 8.35 -19.64 24.85
C ASP A 26 9.86 -19.49 25.05
N SER A 27 10.36 -19.93 26.21
CA SER A 27 11.80 -19.94 26.53
C SER A 27 12.60 -20.81 25.55
N THR A 28 12.06 -21.97 25.17
CA THR A 28 12.71 -22.91 24.25
C THR A 28 12.71 -22.39 22.82
N LEU A 29 11.58 -21.87 22.32
CA LEU A 29 11.47 -21.30 20.98
C LEU A 29 12.39 -20.09 20.75
N VAL A 30 12.73 -19.35 21.81
CA VAL A 30 13.70 -18.23 21.78
C VAL A 30 15.15 -18.73 21.86
N THR A 31 15.43 -19.82 22.57
CA THR A 31 16.82 -20.28 22.83
C THR A 31 17.31 -21.39 21.91
N GLU A 32 16.43 -22.15 21.24
CA GLU A 32 16.82 -23.33 20.47
C GLU A 32 17.51 -22.98 19.13
N GLY A 33 17.39 -21.74 18.65
CA GLY A 33 18.14 -21.22 17.49
C GLY A 33 17.80 -21.85 16.13
N LEU A 34 16.80 -22.74 16.09
CA LEU A 34 16.30 -23.40 14.88
C LEU A 34 15.31 -22.49 14.13
N GLY A 35 15.27 -22.64 12.80
CA GLY A 35 14.35 -21.85 11.98
C GLY A 35 12.89 -22.28 12.18
N PRO A 36 11.89 -21.37 12.02
CA PRO A 36 10.47 -21.69 12.19
C PRO A 36 10.00 -22.94 11.43
N THR A 37 10.53 -23.19 10.23
CA THR A 37 10.21 -24.40 9.45
C THR A 37 10.65 -25.69 10.15
N GLN A 38 11.85 -25.72 10.75
CA GLN A 38 12.36 -26.89 11.47
C GLN A 38 11.57 -27.15 12.76
N LEU A 39 11.16 -26.07 13.45
CA LEU A 39 10.32 -26.14 14.64
C LEU A 39 8.91 -26.68 14.31
N LEU A 40 8.32 -26.27 13.17
CA LEU A 40 7.06 -26.83 12.66
C LEU A 40 7.20 -28.31 12.26
N ASP A 41 8.30 -28.70 11.60
CA ASP A 41 8.56 -30.12 11.28
C ASP A 41 8.72 -30.98 12.54
N MET A 42 9.37 -30.46 13.59
CA MET A 42 9.50 -31.12 14.90
C MET A 42 8.15 -31.25 15.61
N LEU A 43 7.34 -30.19 15.62
CA LEU A 43 5.97 -30.20 16.16
C LEU A 43 5.10 -31.26 15.44
N GLY A 44 5.14 -31.28 14.10
CA GLY A 44 4.41 -32.26 13.30
C GLY A 44 4.92 -33.69 13.48
N ALA A 45 6.22 -33.89 13.72
CA ALA A 45 6.79 -35.20 14.02
C ALA A 45 6.41 -35.72 15.41
N ALA A 46 6.34 -34.84 16.42
CA ALA A 46 5.91 -35.18 17.77
C ALA A 46 4.41 -35.50 17.84
N HIS A 47 3.57 -34.64 17.24
CA HIS A 47 2.11 -34.83 17.20
C HIS A 47 1.70 -36.14 16.48
N ARG A 48 2.46 -36.59 15.46
CA ARG A 48 2.23 -37.89 14.81
C ARG A 48 2.57 -39.12 15.66
N LYS A 49 3.39 -38.98 16.72
CA LYS A 49 3.72 -40.09 17.64
C LYS A 49 2.75 -40.18 18.80
N ALA A 50 2.40 -39.03 19.38
CA ALA A 50 1.33 -38.88 20.34
C ALA A 50 0.66 -37.52 20.07
N PRO A 51 -0.67 -37.47 19.85
CA PRO A 51 -1.34 -36.21 19.51
C PRO A 51 -1.38 -35.28 20.72
N LEU A 52 -1.00 -34.01 20.50
CA LEU A 52 -1.30 -32.92 21.43
C LEU A 52 -2.80 -32.55 21.33
N PRO A 53 -3.41 -32.01 22.40
CA PRO A 53 -4.72 -31.36 22.31
C PRO A 53 -4.73 -30.29 21.21
N GLU A 54 -5.82 -30.22 20.44
CA GLU A 54 -5.90 -29.42 19.21
C GLU A 54 -5.65 -27.92 19.46
N ASP A 55 -6.16 -27.41 20.58
CA ASP A 55 -5.97 -26.03 21.03
C ASP A 55 -4.50 -25.71 21.36
N LEU A 56 -3.79 -26.63 22.02
CA LEU A 56 -2.35 -26.51 22.25
C LEU A 56 -1.53 -26.71 20.98
N TYR A 57 -1.94 -27.59 20.07
CA TYR A 57 -1.26 -27.77 18.78
C TYR A 57 -1.35 -26.51 17.91
N VAL A 58 -2.54 -25.91 17.82
CA VAL A 58 -2.77 -24.63 17.13
C VAL A 58 -1.98 -23.50 17.80
N GLU A 59 -1.96 -23.43 19.12
CA GLU A 59 -1.24 -22.36 19.84
C GLU A 59 0.29 -22.47 19.69
N VAL A 60 0.86 -23.68 19.80
CA VAL A 60 2.30 -23.91 19.57
C VAL A 60 2.66 -23.55 18.13
N ARG A 61 1.83 -23.97 17.17
CA ARG A 61 2.00 -23.63 15.75
C ARG A 61 1.93 -22.11 15.52
N ARG A 62 0.95 -21.42 16.10
CA ARG A 62 0.78 -19.97 16.01
C ARG A 62 2.02 -19.22 16.50
N ARG A 63 2.59 -19.63 17.65
CA ARG A 63 3.80 -19.01 18.22
C ARG A 63 5.03 -19.22 17.33
N ILE A 64 5.21 -20.40 16.75
CA ILE A 64 6.28 -20.66 15.78
C ILE A 64 6.08 -19.83 14.49
N GLU A 65 4.85 -19.70 14.02
CA GLU A 65 4.52 -18.85 12.86
C GLU A 65 4.70 -17.34 13.16
N GLN A 66 4.50 -16.88 14.41
CA GLN A 66 4.77 -15.51 14.83
C GLN A 66 6.27 -15.17 14.86
N LEU A 67 7.15 -16.11 15.24
CA LEU A 67 8.60 -15.94 15.09
C LEU A 67 9.04 -15.78 13.62
N ARG A 68 8.21 -16.22 12.66
CA ARG A 68 8.41 -15.93 11.23
C ARG A 68 8.13 -14.47 10.89
N VAL A 69 7.26 -13.78 11.62
CA VAL A 69 6.89 -12.37 11.38
C VAL A 69 7.94 -11.43 11.95
N SER A 70 8.39 -11.66 13.19
CA SER A 70 9.42 -10.81 13.82
C SER A 70 10.75 -10.80 13.05
N ASN A 71 11.11 -11.91 12.39
CA ASN A 71 12.31 -12.00 11.56
C ASN A 71 12.18 -11.32 10.18
N VAL A 72 10.98 -10.84 9.78
CA VAL A 72 10.78 -10.06 8.54
C VAL A 72 11.02 -8.56 8.76
N ALA A 73 10.88 -8.07 10.00
CA ALA A 73 11.12 -6.66 10.36
C ALA A 73 12.58 -6.19 10.12
N ALA A 74 13.52 -7.12 9.93
CA ALA A 74 14.90 -6.82 9.55
C ALA A 74 15.12 -6.69 8.02
N GLY A 75 14.09 -6.79 7.17
CA GLY A 75 14.29 -6.83 5.71
C GLY A 75 13.07 -6.63 4.80
N GLY A 76 12.66 -5.37 4.61
CA GLY A 76 11.95 -4.90 3.41
C GLY A 76 10.42 -4.82 3.47
N GLU A 77 9.86 -3.83 2.79
CA GLU A 77 8.41 -3.50 2.78
C GLU A 77 7.60 -4.49 1.94
N GLU A 78 6.52 -5.07 2.48
CA GLU A 78 5.83 -6.23 1.88
C GLU A 78 4.38 -5.93 1.44
N THR A 79 4.10 -6.02 0.15
CA THR A 79 2.75 -6.36 -0.35
C THR A 79 2.59 -7.88 -0.33
N GLY A 80 2.23 -8.42 0.84
CA GLY A 80 2.10 -9.86 1.07
C GLY A 80 0.68 -10.38 0.88
N ILE A 81 0.43 -11.07 -0.23
CA ILE A 81 -0.79 -11.90 -0.40
C ILE A 81 -0.59 -13.19 0.40
N GLN A 82 -1.41 -13.44 1.41
CA GLN A 82 -1.55 -14.76 2.02
C GLN A 82 -2.70 -15.52 1.35
N THR A 83 -2.52 -16.82 1.13
CA THR A 83 -3.63 -17.75 0.84
C THR A 83 -3.41 -19.04 1.61
N THR A 84 -4.31 -19.36 2.52
CA THR A 84 -4.36 -20.65 3.23
C THR A 84 -4.91 -21.72 2.28
N VAL A 85 -4.36 -22.93 2.32
CA VAL A 85 -4.82 -24.06 1.49
C VAL A 85 -5.62 -25.02 2.36
N GLU A 86 -6.89 -25.23 2.02
CA GLU A 86 -7.69 -26.36 2.53
C GLU A 86 -7.86 -27.44 1.45
N ILE A 87 -7.81 -28.71 1.88
CA ILE A 87 -8.04 -29.90 1.06
C ILE A 87 -9.25 -30.63 1.67
N PRO A 88 -10.22 -31.11 0.86
CA PRO A 88 -11.55 -31.44 1.37
C PRO A 88 -11.65 -32.82 2.03
N SER A 89 -12.44 -32.89 3.11
CA SER A 89 -12.85 -34.13 3.77
C SER A 89 -14.30 -34.48 3.39
N VAL A 90 -14.51 -35.65 2.79
CA VAL A 90 -15.84 -36.13 2.38
C VAL A 90 -16.40 -37.14 3.39
N GLY A 91 -17.56 -36.80 3.97
CA GLY A 91 -18.63 -37.75 4.25
C GLY A 91 -18.64 -38.53 5.58
N SER A 92 -19.67 -38.27 6.39
CA SER A 92 -20.64 -39.31 6.75
C SER A 92 -21.99 -38.69 7.14
N ALA A 93 -23.09 -39.44 6.99
CA ALA A 93 -24.46 -38.96 7.16
C ALA A 93 -25.09 -39.40 8.50
N GLY A 94 -26.06 -38.62 9.02
CA GLY A 94 -26.63 -38.83 10.37
C GLY A 94 -28.00 -38.18 10.64
N SER A 95 -28.98 -38.41 9.76
CA SER A 95 -30.46 -38.29 9.88
C SER A 95 -31.14 -37.58 11.10
N ALA A 96 -32.00 -36.60 10.77
CA ALA A 96 -33.29 -36.22 11.43
C ALA A 96 -33.27 -35.65 12.88
N ARG A 97 -34.16 -34.75 13.32
CA ARG A 97 -35.60 -34.50 13.00
C ARG A 97 -35.99 -33.01 13.27
N GLY A 98 -37.26 -32.62 13.09
CA GLY A 98 -37.78 -31.23 13.16
C GLY A 98 -37.60 -30.46 14.50
N SER A 99 -37.96 -29.18 14.63
CA SER A 99 -39.19 -28.55 14.06
C SER A 99 -39.11 -27.02 13.97
N SER A 100 -39.85 -26.42 13.02
CA SER A 100 -40.30 -25.01 13.02
C SER A 100 -41.66 -24.91 13.78
N PRO A 101 -42.27 -23.73 14.12
CA PRO A 101 -42.26 -22.49 13.32
C PRO A 101 -42.38 -21.11 14.04
N THR A 102 -42.53 -20.08 13.19
CA THR A 102 -43.29 -18.80 13.35
C THR A 102 -42.71 -17.56 14.08
N SER A 103 -42.68 -16.47 13.30
CA SER A 103 -42.89 -15.04 13.66
C SER A 103 -41.83 -14.36 14.58
N ALA A 104 -41.52 -13.07 14.44
CA ALA A 104 -42.28 -11.96 13.88
C ALA A 104 -41.40 -10.84 13.27
N SER A 105 -42.02 -9.95 12.51
CA SER A 105 -41.39 -8.78 11.89
C SER A 105 -41.06 -7.67 12.89
N SER A 106 -39.92 -6.98 12.69
CA SER A 106 -39.75 -5.59 13.13
C SER A 106 -38.90 -4.82 12.11
N ALA A 107 -39.56 -4.02 11.28
CA ALA A 107 -38.90 -3.02 10.45
C ALA A 107 -38.62 -1.78 11.31
N SER A 108 -37.35 -1.50 11.59
CA SER A 108 -36.93 -0.22 12.16
C SER A 108 -36.41 0.68 11.04
N PHE A 109 -37.22 1.67 10.66
CA PHE A 109 -36.78 2.76 9.81
C PHE A 109 -35.70 3.58 10.54
N ALA A 110 -34.44 3.39 10.16
CA ALA A 110 -33.37 4.29 10.56
C ALA A 110 -33.46 5.58 9.71
N THR A 111 -33.76 6.70 10.35
CA THR A 111 -33.68 8.04 9.76
C THR A 111 -32.26 8.31 9.28
N GLY A 112 -32.12 8.72 8.01
CA GLY A 112 -30.81 8.94 7.40
C GLY A 112 -30.08 10.16 7.94
N THR A 113 -28.88 9.94 8.48
CA THR A 113 -27.84 10.97 8.61
C THR A 113 -27.12 11.11 7.25
N PRO A 114 -26.80 12.33 6.77
CA PRO A 114 -25.99 12.50 5.57
C PRO A 114 -24.65 11.78 5.73
N GLY A 115 -24.29 10.93 4.76
CA GLY A 115 -23.23 9.95 4.93
C GLY A 115 -21.84 10.58 5.08
N HIS A 116 -21.11 10.16 6.11
CA HIS A 116 -19.65 10.10 6.02
C HIS A 116 -19.28 9.18 4.83
N GLU A 117 -18.33 9.63 4.02
CA GLU A 117 -17.89 8.92 2.81
C GLU A 117 -17.13 7.65 3.20
N GLN A 118 -17.88 6.55 3.36
CA GLN A 118 -17.37 5.30 3.91
C GLN A 118 -16.47 4.60 2.89
N ILE A 119 -15.18 4.48 3.21
CA ILE A 119 -14.20 3.72 2.43
C ILE A 119 -14.64 2.25 2.45
N LYS A 120 -14.93 1.69 1.27
CA LYS A 120 -15.38 0.29 1.10
C LYS A 120 -14.28 -0.68 1.53
N GLY A 121 -14.64 -1.71 2.28
CA GLY A 121 -13.74 -2.73 2.80
C GLY A 121 -14.26 -4.16 2.62
N THR A 122 -13.63 -5.11 3.30
CA THR A 122 -14.05 -6.52 3.29
C THR A 122 -15.49 -6.65 3.82
N GLY A 123 -16.33 -7.39 3.08
CA GLY A 123 -17.77 -7.54 3.31
C GLY A 123 -18.62 -6.59 2.47
N ASP A 124 -18.07 -5.49 1.96
CA ASP A 124 -18.82 -4.57 1.10
C ASP A 124 -19.02 -5.10 -0.31
N THR A 125 -20.04 -4.59 -0.99
CA THR A 125 -20.29 -4.81 -2.42
C THR A 125 -20.05 -3.53 -3.22
N LEU A 126 -19.38 -3.66 -4.36
CA LEU A 126 -19.23 -2.62 -5.38
C LEU A 126 -20.20 -2.85 -6.55
N ASN A 127 -20.88 -1.78 -6.99
CA ASN A 127 -21.85 -1.77 -8.10
C ASN A 127 -22.89 -2.91 -8.05
N ASN A 128 -23.29 -3.32 -6.83
CA ASN A 128 -24.17 -4.45 -6.56
C ASN A 128 -23.78 -5.76 -7.27
N ARG A 129 -22.48 -5.94 -7.57
CA ARG A 129 -21.95 -7.06 -8.36
C ARG A 129 -20.72 -7.72 -7.77
N PHE A 130 -19.79 -6.94 -7.21
CA PHE A 130 -18.53 -7.46 -6.72
C PHE A 130 -18.48 -7.42 -5.19
N VAL A 131 -18.60 -8.57 -4.54
CA VAL A 131 -18.47 -8.68 -3.08
C VAL A 131 -17.00 -8.80 -2.72
N LEU A 132 -16.47 -7.89 -1.91
CA LEU A 132 -15.08 -7.88 -1.46
C LEU A 132 -14.92 -8.91 -0.31
N GLU A 133 -14.29 -10.04 -0.57
CA GLU A 133 -14.21 -11.15 0.41
C GLU A 133 -12.98 -11.10 1.30
N GLU A 134 -11.85 -10.64 0.78
CA GLU A 134 -10.54 -10.77 1.42
C GLU A 134 -9.62 -9.66 0.93
N CYS A 135 -8.91 -9.00 1.86
CA CYS A 135 -7.89 -8.01 1.52
C CYS A 135 -6.61 -8.76 1.13
N LEU A 136 -6.22 -8.66 -0.13
CA LEU A 136 -5.01 -9.29 -0.67
C LEU A 136 -3.76 -8.43 -0.41
N GLY A 137 -3.89 -7.11 -0.31
CA GLY A 137 -2.78 -6.24 0.05
C GLY A 137 -3.12 -4.75 -0.01
N VAL A 138 -2.38 -3.95 0.74
CA VAL A 138 -2.52 -2.49 0.81
C VAL A 138 -1.25 -1.84 0.25
N GLY A 139 -1.38 -0.75 -0.50
CA GLY A 139 -0.24 0.05 -0.96
C GLY A 139 -0.64 1.50 -1.24
N GLY A 140 0.34 2.37 -1.50
CA GLY A 140 0.12 3.83 -1.61
C GLY A 140 -0.92 4.26 -2.66
N MET A 141 -1.11 3.49 -3.74
CA MET A 141 -2.12 3.75 -4.77
C MET A 141 -3.53 3.18 -4.45
N GLY A 142 -3.69 2.37 -3.40
CA GLY A 142 -4.95 1.73 -3.05
C GLY A 142 -4.84 0.32 -2.47
N THR A 143 -6.00 -0.29 -2.23
CA THR A 143 -6.13 -1.62 -1.61
C THR A 143 -6.61 -2.65 -2.63
N VAL A 144 -5.97 -3.81 -2.66
CA VAL A 144 -6.34 -4.94 -3.52
C VAL A 144 -7.15 -5.95 -2.70
N TYR A 145 -8.30 -6.34 -3.24
CA TYR A 145 -9.19 -7.34 -2.67
C TYR A 145 -9.37 -8.52 -3.63
N LYS A 146 -9.58 -9.71 -3.08
CA LYS A 146 -10.26 -10.80 -3.78
C LYS A 146 -11.74 -10.51 -3.73
N ALA A 147 -12.39 -10.53 -4.88
CA ALA A 147 -13.81 -10.27 -4.98
C ALA A 147 -14.55 -11.39 -5.72
N LEU A 148 -15.75 -11.68 -5.26
CA LEU A 148 -16.71 -12.57 -5.89
C LEU A 148 -17.56 -11.79 -6.89
N ASP A 149 -17.50 -12.14 -8.18
CA ASP A 149 -18.39 -11.58 -9.21
C ASP A 149 -19.72 -12.35 -9.20
N LEU A 150 -20.75 -11.71 -8.64
CA LEU A 150 -22.08 -12.30 -8.48
C LEU A 150 -22.70 -12.74 -9.81
N ARG A 151 -22.37 -12.08 -10.94
CA ARG A 151 -22.85 -12.50 -12.27
C ARG A 151 -22.20 -13.79 -12.75
N LYS A 152 -20.92 -14.00 -12.42
CA LYS A 152 -20.24 -15.28 -12.71
C LYS A 152 -20.75 -16.40 -11.81
N LEU A 153 -21.08 -16.09 -10.55
CA LEU A 153 -21.70 -17.05 -9.64
C LEU A 153 -23.09 -17.47 -10.13
N GLU A 154 -23.95 -16.52 -10.53
CA GLU A 154 -25.26 -16.77 -11.14
C GLU A 154 -25.13 -17.65 -12.40
N ALA A 155 -24.16 -17.35 -13.27
CA ALA A 155 -23.84 -18.14 -14.45
C ALA A 155 -23.17 -19.51 -14.16
N SER A 156 -22.96 -19.87 -12.88
CA SER A 156 -22.27 -21.10 -12.45
C SER A 156 -20.87 -21.28 -13.06
N ASP A 157 -20.12 -20.18 -13.22
CA ASP A 157 -18.72 -20.20 -13.62
C ASP A 157 -17.88 -20.96 -12.58
N ARG A 158 -16.93 -21.77 -13.05
CA ARG A 158 -15.97 -22.50 -12.20
C ARG A 158 -14.97 -21.59 -11.50
N LYS A 159 -14.80 -20.34 -11.97
CA LYS A 159 -13.90 -19.33 -11.39
C LYS A 159 -14.61 -17.97 -11.28
N PRO A 160 -15.53 -17.81 -10.31
CA PRO A 160 -16.29 -16.57 -10.13
C PRO A 160 -15.47 -15.45 -9.46
N TYR A 161 -14.28 -15.77 -8.95
CA TYR A 161 -13.40 -14.81 -8.28
C TYR A 161 -12.54 -14.00 -9.27
N LEU A 162 -12.29 -12.75 -8.90
CA LEU A 162 -11.36 -11.82 -9.55
C LEU A 162 -10.64 -10.98 -8.50
N ALA A 163 -9.63 -10.20 -8.89
CA ALA A 163 -9.01 -9.23 -8.01
C ALA A 163 -9.52 -7.81 -8.33
N ILE A 164 -9.75 -6.99 -7.29
CA ILE A 164 -10.14 -5.58 -7.42
C ILE A 164 -9.15 -4.71 -6.69
N LYS A 165 -8.52 -3.76 -7.39
CA LYS A 165 -7.73 -2.69 -6.79
C LYS A 165 -8.62 -1.46 -6.64
N VAL A 166 -9.08 -1.21 -5.43
CA VAL A 166 -9.81 0.01 -5.04
C VAL A 166 -8.78 1.12 -4.85
N LEU A 167 -8.87 2.19 -5.64
CA LEU A 167 -7.84 3.22 -5.69
C LEU A 167 -8.13 4.30 -4.63
N ASN A 168 -7.13 4.61 -3.81
CA ASN A 168 -7.26 5.57 -2.70
C ASN A 168 -7.03 7.02 -3.19
N VAL A 169 -7.78 7.44 -4.22
CA VAL A 169 -7.67 8.77 -4.82
C VAL A 169 -9.01 9.49 -4.75
N GLN A 170 -9.06 10.57 -3.98
CA GLN A 170 -10.22 11.45 -3.92
C GLN A 170 -10.21 12.43 -5.10
N PHE A 171 -10.85 12.07 -6.21
CA PHE A 171 -10.94 12.91 -7.42
C PHE A 171 -11.90 14.12 -7.29
N ARG A 172 -11.98 14.73 -6.12
CA ARG A 172 -12.87 15.87 -5.84
C ARG A 172 -12.33 17.14 -6.51
N GLY A 173 -12.81 17.41 -7.72
CA GLY A 173 -12.66 18.71 -8.40
C GLY A 173 -11.98 18.67 -9.78
N ASN A 174 -11.40 17.55 -10.22
CA ASN A 174 -10.71 17.48 -11.52
C ASN A 174 -11.22 16.31 -12.41
N PRO A 175 -12.19 16.58 -13.31
CA PRO A 175 -12.69 15.58 -14.27
C PRO A 175 -11.60 15.00 -15.19
N ASN A 176 -10.54 15.77 -15.48
CA ASN A 176 -9.48 15.34 -16.40
C ASN A 176 -8.64 14.21 -15.80
N SER A 177 -8.46 14.17 -14.47
CA SER A 177 -7.73 13.10 -13.78
C SER A 177 -8.42 11.73 -13.92
N LEU A 178 -9.76 11.69 -13.84
CA LEU A 178 -10.52 10.47 -14.11
C LEU A 178 -10.42 10.03 -15.58
N VAL A 179 -10.45 10.98 -16.51
CA VAL A 179 -10.29 10.71 -17.96
C VAL A 179 -8.88 10.17 -18.26
N ALA A 180 -7.84 10.74 -17.66
CA ALA A 180 -6.46 10.27 -17.79
C ALA A 180 -6.30 8.85 -17.24
N LEU A 181 -6.88 8.56 -16.07
CA LEU A 181 -6.84 7.24 -15.46
C LEU A 181 -7.63 6.19 -16.27
N GLN A 182 -8.82 6.53 -16.79
CA GLN A 182 -9.56 5.66 -17.72
C GLN A 182 -8.75 5.39 -19.01
N ARG A 183 -8.08 6.41 -19.57
CA ARG A 183 -7.21 6.27 -20.75
C ARG A 183 -6.05 5.31 -20.49
N GLU A 184 -5.42 5.35 -19.31
CA GLU A 184 -4.31 4.46 -18.97
C GLU A 184 -4.78 3.04 -18.59
N ALA A 185 -5.89 2.90 -17.88
CA ALA A 185 -6.50 1.60 -17.62
C ALA A 185 -6.90 0.91 -18.94
N ARG A 186 -7.44 1.66 -19.90
CA ARG A 186 -7.73 1.18 -21.25
C ARG A 186 -6.47 0.78 -22.03
N LYS A 187 -5.36 1.49 -21.81
CA LYS A 187 -4.06 1.10 -22.35
C LYS A 187 -3.54 -0.21 -21.71
N ALA A 188 -3.71 -0.39 -20.40
CA ALA A 188 -3.36 -1.63 -19.70
C ALA A 188 -4.21 -2.83 -20.15
N GLN A 189 -5.50 -2.64 -20.44
CA GLN A 189 -6.38 -3.68 -21.04
C GLN A 189 -5.84 -4.21 -22.39
N VAL A 190 -5.08 -3.42 -23.15
CA VAL A 190 -4.50 -3.83 -24.44
C VAL A 190 -3.26 -4.72 -24.26
N LEU A 191 -2.66 -4.77 -23.07
CA LEU A 191 -1.48 -5.60 -22.76
C LEU A 191 -1.82 -7.07 -22.46
N ALA A 192 -2.60 -7.70 -23.35
CA ALA A 192 -2.98 -9.11 -23.25
C ALA A 192 -1.81 -10.04 -23.60
N HIS A 193 -1.05 -10.49 -22.58
CA HIS A 193 0.08 -11.39 -22.73
C HIS A 193 0.18 -12.40 -21.58
N ARG A 194 0.66 -13.63 -21.84
CA ARG A 194 0.75 -14.71 -20.82
C ARG A 194 1.54 -14.30 -19.57
N ASN A 195 2.59 -13.50 -19.74
CA ASN A 195 3.42 -13.03 -18.61
C ASN A 195 3.04 -11.64 -18.08
N ILE A 196 1.90 -11.07 -18.49
CA ILE A 196 1.34 -9.82 -17.96
C ILE A 196 0.00 -10.13 -17.28
N ILE A 197 -0.36 -9.37 -16.24
CA ILE A 197 -1.69 -9.47 -15.61
C ILE A 197 -2.77 -8.92 -16.55
N THR A 198 -3.87 -9.67 -16.66
CA THR A 198 -5.03 -9.31 -17.46
C THR A 198 -5.90 -8.35 -16.65
N VAL A 199 -5.93 -7.10 -17.08
CA VAL A 199 -6.92 -6.11 -16.62
C VAL A 199 -8.22 -6.36 -17.36
N TYR A 200 -9.34 -6.51 -16.63
CA TYR A 200 -10.66 -6.72 -17.21
C TYR A 200 -11.36 -5.40 -17.47
N ASP A 201 -11.57 -4.59 -16.44
CA ASP A 201 -12.35 -3.35 -16.54
C ASP A 201 -11.95 -2.32 -15.47
N PHE A 202 -12.18 -1.04 -15.79
CA PHE A 202 -11.99 0.09 -14.89
C PHE A 202 -13.31 0.84 -14.78
N ASP A 203 -13.83 0.92 -13.56
CA ASP A 203 -15.19 1.36 -13.26
C ASP A 203 -15.23 2.11 -11.92
N ARG A 204 -16.40 2.63 -11.55
CA ARG A 204 -16.62 3.37 -10.30
C ARG A 204 -17.94 3.02 -9.64
N ASP A 205 -17.96 3.06 -8.32
CA ASP A 205 -19.17 2.99 -7.48
C ASP A 205 -19.27 4.30 -6.68
N GLY A 206 -20.19 5.18 -7.08
CA GLY A 206 -20.28 6.53 -6.52
C GLY A 206 -18.97 7.33 -6.71
N PRO A 207 -18.29 7.75 -5.61
CA PRO A 207 -16.99 8.41 -5.65
C PRO A 207 -15.80 7.43 -5.72
N ILE A 208 -16.02 6.12 -5.50
CA ILE A 208 -14.96 5.12 -5.37
C ILE A 208 -14.59 4.59 -6.75
N VAL A 209 -13.32 4.64 -7.08
CA VAL A 209 -12.76 4.21 -8.37
C VAL A 209 -12.02 2.89 -8.19
N TYR A 210 -12.23 1.93 -9.08
CA TYR A 210 -11.62 0.61 -8.94
C TYR A 210 -11.25 -0.04 -10.28
N LEU A 211 -10.25 -0.93 -10.22
CA LEU A 211 -9.76 -1.71 -11.34
C LEU A 211 -10.00 -3.21 -11.08
N THR A 212 -10.70 -3.87 -11.98
CA THR A 212 -10.91 -5.33 -11.95
C THR A 212 -9.86 -6.03 -12.82
N MET A 213 -9.30 -7.13 -12.31
CA MET A 213 -8.21 -7.88 -12.96
C MET A 213 -8.28 -9.38 -12.64
N GLU A 214 -7.50 -10.20 -13.36
CA GLU A 214 -7.45 -11.64 -13.08
C GLU A 214 -6.96 -11.92 -11.64
N TYR A 215 -7.64 -12.84 -10.95
CA TYR A 215 -7.18 -13.34 -9.66
C TYR A 215 -6.04 -14.34 -9.87
N LEU A 216 -4.86 -14.02 -9.33
CA LEU A 216 -3.66 -14.86 -9.42
C LEU A 216 -3.48 -15.66 -8.12
N SER A 217 -3.29 -16.97 -8.25
CA SER A 217 -2.91 -17.85 -7.12
C SER A 217 -1.41 -18.13 -7.16
N GLY A 218 -0.69 -17.85 -6.08
CA GLY A 218 0.77 -17.90 -6.04
C GLY A 218 1.36 -16.91 -5.04
N LYS A 219 2.57 -16.41 -5.31
CA LYS A 219 3.26 -15.41 -4.46
C LYS A 219 4.09 -14.42 -5.26
N PRO A 220 4.28 -13.17 -4.77
CA PRO A 220 5.23 -12.24 -5.39
C PRO A 220 6.68 -12.73 -5.22
N LEU A 221 7.54 -12.35 -6.15
CA LEU A 221 8.96 -12.71 -6.16
C LEU A 221 9.70 -12.12 -4.95
N SER A 222 9.26 -10.98 -4.42
CA SER A 222 9.73 -10.42 -3.14
C SER A 222 9.71 -11.44 -2.01
N GLN A 223 8.62 -12.21 -1.87
CA GLN A 223 8.46 -13.23 -0.82
C GLN A 223 9.40 -14.44 -1.04
N LEU A 224 9.74 -14.75 -2.29
CA LEU A 224 10.78 -15.76 -2.59
C LEU A 224 12.16 -15.27 -2.15
N LEU A 225 12.53 -14.04 -2.50
CA LEU A 225 13.84 -13.47 -2.18
C LEU A 225 14.05 -13.27 -0.67
N ARG A 226 12.97 -13.08 0.12
CA ARG A 226 12.98 -12.99 1.59
C ARG A 226 12.87 -14.33 2.31
N THR A 227 12.76 -15.44 1.60
CA THR A 227 12.69 -16.76 2.25
C THR A 227 13.95 -16.96 3.11
N PRO A 228 13.84 -17.22 4.43
CA PRO A 228 15.01 -17.30 5.30
C PRO A 228 16.05 -18.30 4.78
N GLY A 229 17.30 -17.86 4.68
CA GLY A 229 18.39 -18.67 4.11
C GLY A 229 18.45 -18.71 2.58
N TYR A 230 17.74 -17.85 1.86
CA TYR A 230 17.86 -17.72 0.40
C TYR A 230 19.24 -17.19 0.00
N GLN A 231 20.12 -18.07 -0.49
CA GLN A 231 21.50 -17.75 -0.93
C GLN A 231 21.60 -17.53 -2.46
N GLY A 232 20.48 -17.20 -3.11
CA GLY A 232 20.35 -17.26 -4.56
C GLY A 232 20.07 -18.68 -5.08
N MET A 233 19.71 -18.78 -6.35
CA MET A 233 19.40 -20.06 -7.00
C MET A 233 20.29 -20.33 -8.23
N PRO A 234 20.51 -21.61 -8.61
CA PRO A 234 21.24 -21.94 -9.83
C PRO A 234 20.63 -21.29 -11.07
N VAL A 235 21.46 -20.90 -12.04
CA VAL A 235 21.02 -20.20 -13.27
C VAL A 235 19.86 -20.93 -13.96
N ARG A 236 19.93 -22.26 -14.03
CA ARG A 236 18.89 -23.11 -14.64
C ARG A 236 17.51 -23.02 -13.95
N ALA A 237 17.49 -22.75 -12.64
CA ALA A 237 16.26 -22.52 -11.88
C ALA A 237 15.77 -21.07 -12.00
N ALA A 238 16.69 -20.09 -12.10
CA ALA A 238 16.35 -18.69 -12.34
C ALA A 238 15.84 -18.43 -13.77
N LEU A 239 16.35 -19.17 -14.76
CA LEU A 239 16.14 -18.88 -16.18
C LEU A 239 14.65 -18.88 -16.60
N PRO A 240 13.76 -19.77 -16.14
CA PRO A 240 12.32 -19.65 -16.39
C PRO A 240 11.71 -18.36 -15.86
N ILE A 241 12.13 -17.90 -14.66
CA ILE A 241 11.65 -16.66 -14.05
C ILE A 241 12.15 -15.46 -14.86
N VAL A 242 13.45 -15.42 -15.15
CA VAL A 242 14.09 -14.37 -15.97
C VAL A 242 13.46 -14.31 -17.36
N ARG A 243 13.21 -15.45 -18.01
CA ARG A 243 12.54 -15.52 -19.32
C ARG A 243 11.10 -15.01 -19.25
N GLY A 244 10.35 -15.34 -18.20
CA GLY A 244 9.00 -14.83 -17.98
C GLY A 244 8.95 -13.30 -17.82
N MET A 245 9.84 -12.74 -16.99
CA MET A 245 10.02 -11.29 -16.86
C MET A 245 10.42 -10.65 -18.21
N CYS A 246 11.36 -11.28 -18.93
CA CYS A 246 11.83 -10.78 -20.21
C CYS A 246 10.71 -10.73 -21.27
N ASN A 247 9.89 -11.78 -21.35
CA ASN A 247 8.77 -11.82 -22.30
C ASN A 247 7.72 -10.73 -21.99
N ALA A 248 7.43 -10.49 -20.71
CA ALA A 248 6.50 -9.44 -20.29
C ALA A 248 6.98 -8.05 -20.69
N LEU A 249 8.24 -7.72 -20.34
CA LEU A 249 8.82 -6.42 -20.67
C LEU A 249 8.98 -6.24 -22.18
N ALA A 250 9.47 -7.24 -22.92
CA ALA A 250 9.60 -7.15 -24.37
C ALA A 250 8.26 -6.88 -25.07
N TYR A 251 7.19 -7.61 -24.69
CA TYR A 251 5.85 -7.42 -25.26
C TYR A 251 5.30 -6.00 -25.00
N ALA A 252 5.55 -5.45 -23.82
CA ALA A 252 5.16 -4.09 -23.44
C ALA A 252 6.00 -3.02 -24.18
N HIS A 253 7.33 -3.20 -24.22
CA HIS A 253 8.28 -2.31 -24.88
C HIS A 253 7.98 -2.18 -26.39
N GLU A 254 7.66 -3.29 -27.07
CA GLU A 254 7.21 -3.31 -28.46
C GLU A 254 5.95 -2.47 -28.73
N ARG A 255 5.14 -2.19 -27.71
CA ARG A 255 3.89 -1.43 -27.77
C ARG A 255 4.02 0.00 -27.21
N GLY A 256 5.25 0.45 -26.93
CA GLY A 256 5.52 1.79 -26.41
C GLY A 256 5.22 1.97 -24.91
N PHE A 257 5.14 0.87 -24.16
CA PHE A 257 5.01 0.89 -22.71
C PHE A 257 6.38 0.74 -22.04
N VAL A 258 6.63 1.54 -21.01
CA VAL A 258 7.72 1.38 -20.04
C VAL A 258 7.04 1.21 -18.68
N HIS A 259 7.50 0.28 -17.85
CA HIS A 259 6.84 -0.06 -16.59
C HIS A 259 7.09 0.99 -15.51
N CYS A 260 8.30 1.55 -15.44
CA CYS A 260 8.69 2.65 -14.52
C CYS A 260 8.60 2.34 -13.01
N ASP A 261 8.26 1.11 -12.62
CA ASP A 261 8.26 0.62 -11.23
C ASP A 261 8.50 -0.89 -11.21
N PHE A 262 9.46 -1.37 -12.01
CA PHE A 262 9.75 -2.79 -12.09
C PHE A 262 10.54 -3.25 -10.85
N LYS A 263 9.97 -4.15 -10.04
CA LYS A 263 10.55 -4.60 -8.76
C LYS A 263 10.03 -6.00 -8.38
N PRO A 264 10.67 -6.74 -7.45
CA PRO A 264 10.24 -8.10 -7.09
C PRO A 264 8.79 -8.21 -6.58
N ALA A 265 8.24 -7.16 -5.98
CA ALA A 265 6.83 -7.13 -5.57
C ALA A 265 5.87 -7.15 -6.77
N ASN A 266 6.28 -6.57 -7.91
CA ASN A 266 5.49 -6.47 -9.13
C ASN A 266 5.69 -7.68 -10.07
N VAL A 267 6.40 -8.73 -9.64
CA VAL A 267 6.65 -9.97 -10.38
C VAL A 267 6.02 -11.13 -9.59
N PHE A 268 4.89 -11.64 -10.05
CA PHE A 268 4.15 -12.70 -9.40
C PHE A 268 4.51 -14.08 -9.95
N LEU A 269 4.75 -15.05 -9.07
CA LEU A 269 5.02 -16.46 -9.37
C LEU A 269 3.76 -17.27 -9.05
N THR A 270 3.06 -17.73 -10.08
CA THR A 270 1.83 -18.51 -9.90
C THR A 270 2.13 -19.93 -9.38
N THR A 271 1.12 -20.59 -8.80
CA THR A 271 1.20 -22.00 -8.40
C THR A 271 1.50 -22.95 -9.57
N ASN A 272 1.22 -22.54 -10.80
CA ASN A 272 1.55 -23.26 -12.04
C ASN A 272 2.99 -22.98 -12.54
N ALA A 273 3.84 -22.35 -11.72
CA ALA A 273 5.20 -21.92 -12.05
C ALA A 273 5.31 -20.94 -13.24
N GLU A 274 4.26 -20.16 -13.50
CA GLU A 274 4.28 -19.08 -14.49
C GLU A 274 4.60 -17.73 -13.84
N VAL A 275 5.37 -16.89 -14.54
CA VAL A 275 5.57 -15.48 -14.15
C VAL A 275 4.44 -14.62 -14.70
N LYS A 276 3.88 -13.75 -13.85
CA LYS A 276 2.93 -12.70 -14.19
C LYS A 276 3.44 -11.36 -13.65
N VAL A 277 3.75 -10.41 -14.52
CA VAL A 277 4.11 -9.04 -14.11
C VAL A 277 2.82 -8.21 -13.94
N ILE A 278 2.72 -7.51 -12.81
CA ILE A 278 1.54 -6.75 -12.39
C ILE A 278 1.80 -5.24 -12.45
N ASP A 279 0.75 -4.41 -12.31
CA ASP A 279 0.85 -2.94 -12.18
C ASP A 279 1.54 -2.17 -13.35
N PHE A 280 1.44 -2.70 -14.59
CA PHE A 280 1.81 -1.92 -15.79
C PHE A 280 0.98 -0.63 -15.94
N GLY A 281 1.65 0.48 -16.25
CA GLY A 281 1.04 1.72 -16.75
C GLY A 281 0.40 2.62 -15.69
N ILE A 282 -0.23 2.08 -14.66
CA ILE A 282 -1.01 2.84 -13.66
C ILE A 282 -0.18 3.95 -13.00
N ALA A 283 1.10 3.68 -12.70
CA ALA A 283 2.02 4.66 -12.11
C ALA A 283 2.23 5.92 -12.99
N ARG A 284 2.07 5.83 -14.31
CA ARG A 284 2.31 6.96 -15.24
C ARG A 284 1.24 8.04 -15.16
N VAL A 285 0.01 7.70 -14.75
CA VAL A 285 -1.10 8.66 -14.54
C VAL A 285 -0.75 9.63 -13.41
N PHE A 286 -0.05 9.11 -12.39
CA PHE A 286 0.40 9.87 -11.24
C PHE A 286 1.75 10.58 -11.46
N GLN A 287 2.40 10.37 -12.62
CA GLN A 287 3.69 10.96 -12.98
C GLN A 287 3.61 12.08 -14.03
N ARG A 288 2.42 12.33 -14.59
CA ARG A 288 2.21 13.35 -15.63
C ARG A 288 1.08 14.30 -15.25
N PRO A 289 1.37 15.53 -14.77
CA PRO A 289 0.55 16.66 -15.18
C PRO A 289 0.65 16.75 -16.71
N GLU A 290 -0.48 16.60 -17.43
CA GLU A 290 -0.46 16.71 -18.90
C GLU A 290 -0.09 18.14 -19.31
N GLU A 291 0.79 18.27 -20.29
CA GLU A 291 1.18 19.55 -20.90
C GLU A 291 0.02 20.12 -21.73
N GLU A 292 -0.88 20.88 -21.09
CA GLU A 292 -1.49 22.08 -21.70
C GLU A 292 -2.19 22.96 -20.64
N SER A 293 -1.69 24.20 -20.50
CA SER A 293 -2.13 25.30 -19.61
C SER A 293 -1.94 25.14 -18.09
N ASP A 294 -1.23 26.14 -17.53
CA ASP A 294 -0.93 26.46 -16.12
C ASP A 294 -0.36 25.37 -15.20
N ALA A 295 0.93 25.56 -14.88
CA ALA A 295 1.71 24.69 -14.03
C ALA A 295 1.27 24.74 -12.55
N THR A 296 0.68 23.65 -12.06
CA THR A 296 0.91 23.19 -10.69
C THR A 296 2.01 22.13 -10.72
N VAL A 297 3.06 22.33 -9.93
CA VAL A 297 4.19 21.38 -9.84
C VAL A 297 3.72 20.14 -9.10
N PHE A 298 3.24 19.15 -9.86
CA PHE A 298 2.84 17.85 -9.34
C PHE A 298 4.09 16.96 -9.27
N ASP A 299 4.77 16.94 -8.11
CA ASP A 299 5.95 16.10 -7.90
C ASP A 299 5.55 14.63 -7.73
N PRO A 300 5.91 13.72 -8.65
CA PRO A 300 5.56 12.30 -8.52
C PRO A 300 6.35 11.58 -7.42
N GLY A 301 7.39 12.22 -6.86
CA GLY A 301 8.07 11.80 -5.63
C GLY A 301 7.14 11.81 -4.41
N SER A 302 6.17 12.75 -4.36
CA SER A 302 5.20 12.91 -3.25
C SER A 302 4.21 11.75 -3.07
N LEU A 303 4.18 10.80 -4.02
CA LEU A 303 3.34 9.61 -3.98
C LEU A 303 4.09 8.34 -3.52
N GLY A 304 5.38 8.43 -3.18
CA GLY A 304 6.18 7.25 -2.82
C GLY A 304 6.29 6.20 -3.95
N ALA A 305 6.03 6.60 -5.20
CA ALA A 305 5.79 5.70 -6.32
C ALA A 305 7.06 5.06 -6.92
N LEU A 306 8.24 5.36 -6.38
CA LEU A 306 9.54 4.87 -6.84
C LEU A 306 10.24 4.11 -5.70
N THR A 307 10.45 2.81 -5.85
CA THR A 307 11.27 2.04 -4.91
C THR A 307 12.77 2.27 -5.22
N PRO A 308 13.53 3.05 -4.42
CA PRO A 308 14.81 3.62 -4.87
C PRO A 308 15.91 2.59 -5.16
N ALA A 309 15.82 1.40 -4.55
CA ALA A 309 16.78 0.31 -4.77
C ALA A 309 16.77 -0.22 -6.21
N TYR A 310 15.60 -0.25 -6.88
CA TYR A 310 15.47 -0.81 -8.24
C TYR A 310 15.34 0.27 -9.33
N ALA A 311 15.04 1.52 -8.96
CA ALA A 311 14.95 2.65 -9.90
C ALA A 311 16.30 2.95 -10.57
N SER A 312 16.30 3.27 -11.87
CA SER A 312 17.50 3.70 -12.59
C SER A 312 17.97 5.08 -12.11
N PRO A 313 19.25 5.47 -12.35
CA PRO A 313 19.70 6.83 -12.05
C PRO A 313 18.85 7.88 -12.78
N GLU A 314 18.40 7.59 -14.00
CA GLU A 314 17.61 8.51 -14.81
C GLU A 314 16.17 8.68 -14.26
N MET A 315 15.58 7.63 -13.67
CA MET A 315 14.29 7.72 -12.98
C MET A 315 14.39 8.57 -11.70
N ILE A 316 15.46 8.40 -10.93
CA ILE A 316 15.73 9.18 -9.70
C ILE A 316 16.03 10.65 -10.06
N GLU A 317 16.56 10.91 -11.25
CA GLU A 317 16.80 12.25 -11.80
C GLU A 317 15.61 12.81 -12.60
N HIS A 318 14.43 12.17 -12.53
CA HIS A 318 13.19 12.60 -13.18
C HIS A 318 13.29 12.84 -14.71
N ARG A 319 14.16 12.08 -15.39
CA ARG A 319 14.30 12.13 -16.86
C ARG A 319 13.16 11.38 -17.56
N GLU A 320 13.02 11.59 -18.87
CA GLU A 320 12.06 10.83 -19.68
C GLU A 320 12.25 9.30 -19.55
N PRO A 321 11.16 8.53 -19.34
CA PRO A 321 11.21 7.07 -19.27
C PRO A 321 11.69 6.42 -20.57
N ASP A 322 12.66 5.52 -20.48
CA ASP A 322 13.18 4.69 -21.59
C ASP A 322 13.02 3.20 -21.20
N PRO A 323 12.74 2.29 -22.16
CA PRO A 323 12.78 0.84 -21.93
C PRO A 323 14.02 0.32 -21.16
N ARG A 324 15.15 1.03 -21.25
CA ARG A 324 16.40 0.76 -20.52
C ARG A 324 16.33 1.03 -19.01
N ASP A 325 15.30 1.70 -18.52
CA ASP A 325 15.07 1.86 -17.08
C ASP A 325 14.55 0.54 -16.48
N ASP A 326 13.55 -0.08 -17.10
CA ASP A 326 13.08 -1.42 -16.72
C ASP A 326 14.18 -2.48 -16.85
N ILE A 327 15.10 -2.34 -17.81
CA ILE A 327 16.26 -3.23 -17.99
C ILE A 327 17.24 -3.12 -16.81
N TYR A 328 17.45 -1.93 -16.24
CA TYR A 328 18.29 -1.76 -15.06
C TYR A 328 17.69 -2.54 -13.87
N ALA A 329 16.40 -2.33 -13.61
CA ALA A 329 15.66 -3.04 -12.58
C ALA A 329 15.67 -4.58 -12.78
N LEU A 330 15.42 -5.04 -14.02
CA LEU A 330 15.53 -6.46 -14.40
C LEU A 330 16.92 -7.02 -14.10
N GLY A 331 17.97 -6.22 -14.29
CA GLY A 331 19.34 -6.54 -13.90
C GLY A 331 19.48 -6.76 -12.40
N CYS A 332 18.98 -5.83 -11.58
CA CYS A 332 19.01 -5.94 -10.13
C CYS A 332 18.27 -7.19 -9.64
N ILE A 333 17.05 -7.42 -10.12
CA ILE A 333 16.23 -8.58 -9.77
C ILE A 333 16.90 -9.89 -10.20
N THR A 334 17.50 -9.93 -11.40
CA THR A 334 18.21 -11.12 -11.88
C THR A 334 19.46 -11.40 -11.06
N TYR A 335 20.20 -10.37 -10.65
CA TYR A 335 21.37 -10.53 -9.78
C TYR A 335 20.97 -11.06 -8.40
N GLU A 336 19.92 -10.50 -7.80
CA GLU A 336 19.39 -10.89 -6.49
C GLU A 336 18.83 -12.32 -6.51
N LEU A 337 18.13 -12.71 -7.59
CA LEU A 337 17.76 -14.11 -7.87
C LEU A 337 18.96 -15.07 -7.83
N LEU A 338 20.11 -14.68 -8.37
CA LEU A 338 21.28 -15.56 -8.50
C LEU A 338 22.21 -15.57 -7.27
N THR A 339 22.08 -14.60 -6.38
CA THR A 339 23.03 -14.38 -5.26
C THR A 339 22.39 -14.25 -3.88
N GLY A 340 21.08 -14.04 -3.81
CA GLY A 340 20.36 -13.66 -2.58
C GLY A 340 20.54 -12.20 -2.15
N HIS A 341 21.37 -11.41 -2.86
CA HIS A 341 21.76 -10.07 -2.45
C HIS A 341 21.53 -9.06 -3.58
N HIS A 342 21.15 -7.83 -3.23
CA HIS A 342 21.05 -6.74 -4.22
C HIS A 342 22.45 -6.39 -4.75
N PRO A 343 22.66 -6.09 -6.05
CA PRO A 343 24.00 -5.79 -6.61
C PRO A 343 24.70 -4.56 -6.02
N PHE A 344 23.95 -3.72 -5.31
CA PHE A 344 24.38 -2.45 -4.73
C PHE A 344 23.88 -2.26 -3.29
N ASP A 345 23.71 -3.34 -2.52
CA ASP A 345 23.30 -3.30 -1.10
C ASP A 345 22.03 -2.47 -0.81
N ARG A 346 21.06 -2.53 -1.74
CA ARG A 346 19.80 -1.74 -1.77
C ARG A 346 19.97 -0.20 -1.73
N LEU A 347 21.18 0.33 -1.93
CA LEU A 347 21.39 1.77 -2.14
C LEU A 347 20.65 2.28 -3.37
N SER A 348 20.31 3.56 -3.40
CA SER A 348 19.74 4.17 -4.60
C SER A 348 20.76 4.16 -5.75
N ALA A 349 20.30 4.09 -6.99
CA ALA A 349 21.23 4.02 -8.13
C ALA A 349 22.12 5.29 -8.26
N THR A 350 21.65 6.44 -7.78
CA THR A 350 22.48 7.66 -7.71
C THR A 350 23.52 7.59 -6.59
N GLN A 351 23.20 7.04 -5.42
CA GLN A 351 24.17 6.77 -4.35
C GLN A 351 25.22 5.74 -4.78
N ALA A 352 24.79 4.62 -5.36
CA ALA A 352 25.67 3.56 -5.83
C ALA A 352 26.62 4.04 -6.95
N ARG A 353 26.12 4.86 -7.89
CA ARG A 353 26.94 5.52 -8.92
C ARG A 353 27.96 6.48 -8.31
N ASN A 354 27.54 7.35 -7.39
CA ASN A 354 28.41 8.35 -6.78
C ASN A 354 29.47 7.73 -5.84
N GLY A 355 29.16 6.58 -5.24
CA GLY A 355 30.11 5.76 -4.47
C GLY A 355 30.94 4.78 -5.30
N GLU A 356 30.88 4.86 -6.64
CA GLU A 356 31.57 3.97 -7.59
C GLU A 356 31.37 2.45 -7.36
N TYR A 357 30.21 2.06 -6.85
CA TYR A 357 29.90 0.65 -6.56
C TYR A 357 29.99 -0.22 -7.83
N LYS A 358 30.62 -1.39 -7.69
CA LYS A 358 30.82 -2.36 -8.79
C LYS A 358 30.27 -3.71 -8.36
N PRO A 359 29.28 -4.28 -9.07
CA PRO A 359 28.69 -5.56 -8.68
C PRO A 359 29.71 -6.68 -8.88
N GLN A 360 29.79 -7.62 -7.93
CA GLN A 360 30.70 -8.75 -8.03
C GLN A 360 30.14 -9.80 -8.99
N ARG A 361 31.00 -10.57 -9.67
CA ARG A 361 30.52 -11.66 -10.54
C ARG A 361 29.96 -12.80 -9.69
N PRO A 362 28.69 -13.21 -9.84
CA PRO A 362 28.17 -14.40 -9.18
C PRO A 362 28.99 -15.64 -9.60
N PRO A 363 29.35 -16.54 -8.65
CA PRO A 363 30.29 -17.62 -8.90
C PRO A 363 29.83 -18.62 -9.98
N ASN A 364 28.52 -18.76 -10.14
CA ASN A 364 27.88 -19.71 -11.06
C ASN A 364 27.55 -19.13 -12.45
N LEU A 365 27.99 -17.91 -12.78
CA LEU A 365 27.84 -17.34 -14.12
C LEU A 365 29.10 -17.51 -14.96
N ASP A 366 28.95 -17.89 -16.24
CA ASP A 366 30.05 -17.82 -17.20
C ASP A 366 30.40 -16.37 -17.59
N ALA A 367 31.47 -16.19 -18.39
CA ALA A 367 31.93 -14.85 -18.79
C ALA A 367 30.96 -14.11 -19.74
N ARG A 368 30.08 -14.82 -20.45
CA ARG A 368 29.08 -14.26 -21.36
C ARG A 368 27.83 -13.84 -20.59
N GLN A 369 27.32 -14.70 -19.72
CA GLN A 369 26.19 -14.42 -18.83
C GLN A 369 26.50 -13.27 -17.88
N TRP A 370 27.72 -13.27 -17.30
CA TRP A 370 28.17 -12.15 -16.48
C TRP A 370 28.25 -10.85 -17.29
N ARG A 371 28.78 -10.87 -18.51
CA ARG A 371 28.82 -9.68 -19.37
C ARG A 371 27.42 -9.17 -19.72
N ALA A 372 26.46 -10.06 -19.96
CA ALA A 372 25.06 -9.70 -20.23
C ALA A 372 24.41 -9.04 -19.00
N LEU A 373 24.53 -9.65 -17.81
CA LEU A 373 23.99 -9.13 -16.55
C LEU A 373 24.68 -7.83 -16.10
N ARG A 374 26.00 -7.73 -16.24
CA ARG A 374 26.73 -6.49 -15.92
C ARG A 374 26.33 -5.35 -16.85
N ALA A 375 25.96 -5.63 -18.10
CA ALA A 375 25.50 -4.61 -19.04
C ALA A 375 24.08 -4.09 -18.71
N THR A 376 23.20 -4.88 -18.09
CA THR A 376 21.92 -4.35 -17.59
C THR A 376 22.14 -3.41 -16.40
N LEU A 377 23.13 -3.70 -15.55
CA LEU A 377 23.50 -2.93 -14.36
C LEU A 377 24.33 -1.65 -14.64
N SER A 378 24.45 -1.18 -15.90
CA SER A 378 25.16 0.07 -16.18
C SER A 378 24.40 1.29 -15.66
N PHE A 379 25.06 2.12 -14.86
CA PHE A 379 24.50 3.41 -14.42
C PHE A 379 24.33 4.43 -15.56
N ASP A 380 24.96 4.22 -16.71
CA ASP A 380 24.80 5.06 -17.90
C ASP A 380 23.87 4.38 -18.93
N ARG A 381 22.72 5.00 -19.21
CA ARG A 381 21.73 4.56 -20.22
C ARG A 381 22.32 4.35 -21.64
N ALA A 382 23.42 5.02 -22.01
CA ALA A 382 24.04 4.85 -23.33
C ALA A 382 24.82 3.52 -23.46
N THR A 383 25.53 3.12 -22.41
CA THR A 383 26.25 1.83 -22.33
C THR A 383 25.42 0.67 -21.78
N ARG A 384 24.25 0.95 -21.18
CA ARG A 384 23.30 -0.05 -20.69
C ARG A 384 22.80 -0.96 -21.83
N MET A 385 22.54 -2.22 -21.49
CA MET A 385 21.96 -3.22 -22.39
C MET A 385 20.72 -2.65 -23.12
N PRO A 386 20.72 -2.60 -24.47
CA PRO A 386 19.75 -1.79 -25.22
C PRO A 386 18.35 -2.40 -25.34
N SER A 387 18.19 -3.71 -25.13
CA SER A 387 16.86 -4.35 -25.13
C SER A 387 16.82 -5.62 -24.31
N VAL A 388 15.63 -5.92 -23.78
CA VAL A 388 15.33 -7.15 -23.03
C VAL A 388 15.53 -8.40 -23.91
N THR A 389 15.13 -8.34 -25.18
CA THR A 389 15.34 -9.42 -26.16
C THR A 389 16.82 -9.72 -26.38
N ARG A 390 17.69 -8.70 -26.37
CA ARG A 390 19.14 -8.89 -26.44
C ARG A 390 19.69 -9.47 -25.15
N PHE A 391 19.22 -8.98 -23.99
CA PHE A 391 19.63 -9.51 -22.69
C PHE A 391 19.40 -11.02 -22.60
N ILE A 392 18.17 -11.49 -22.85
CA ILE A 392 17.84 -12.92 -22.73
C ILE A 392 18.60 -13.76 -23.77
N ALA A 393 18.82 -13.26 -24.99
CA ALA A 393 19.61 -13.96 -26.01
C ALA A 393 21.12 -14.05 -25.68
N GLU A 394 21.65 -13.13 -24.86
CA GLU A 394 23.02 -13.18 -24.36
C GLU A 394 23.17 -13.96 -23.04
N PHE A 395 22.15 -13.97 -22.19
CA PHE A 395 22.13 -14.63 -20.87
C PHE A 395 21.69 -16.11 -20.92
N ASP A 396 20.78 -16.46 -21.84
CA ASP A 396 20.38 -17.84 -22.10
C ASP A 396 21.43 -18.56 -22.96
N ASN A 397 21.99 -19.63 -22.41
CA ASN A 397 22.95 -20.51 -23.09
C ASN A 397 22.32 -21.81 -23.59
N GLU A 398 21.19 -22.26 -23.03
CA GLU A 398 20.54 -23.53 -23.41
C GLU A 398 20.02 -23.45 -24.86
N ALA A 399 19.42 -22.32 -25.24
CA ALA A 399 18.96 -22.03 -26.61
C ALA A 399 20.08 -22.05 -27.68
N ARG A 400 21.36 -22.04 -27.27
CA ARG A 400 22.53 -22.23 -28.14
C ARG A 400 23.12 -23.63 -28.07
N ALA A 401 23.04 -24.32 -26.92
CA ALA A 401 23.49 -25.71 -26.80
C ALA A 401 22.73 -26.63 -27.78
N GLU A 402 21.42 -26.44 -27.96
CA GLU A 402 20.62 -27.21 -28.92
C GLU A 402 21.02 -26.94 -30.38
N LYS A 403 21.26 -25.66 -30.73
CA LYS A 403 21.69 -25.26 -32.08
C LYS A 403 23.10 -25.74 -32.40
N SER A 404 24.01 -25.65 -31.43
CA SER A 404 25.39 -26.13 -31.54
C SER A 404 25.45 -27.66 -31.58
N GLY A 405 24.64 -28.36 -30.77
CA GLY A 405 24.55 -29.83 -30.81
C GLY A 405 24.03 -30.35 -32.15
N THR A 406 23.10 -29.63 -32.78
CA THR A 406 22.62 -29.94 -34.14
C THR A 406 23.71 -29.71 -35.19
N LEU A 407 24.39 -28.56 -35.14
CA LEU A 407 25.52 -28.26 -36.03
C LEU A 407 26.71 -29.22 -35.85
N ALA A 408 27.01 -29.63 -34.62
CA ALA A 408 28.07 -30.60 -34.33
C ALA A 408 27.72 -32.00 -34.84
N LYS A 409 26.46 -32.44 -34.75
CA LYS A 409 25.98 -33.71 -35.35
C LYS A 409 26.09 -33.67 -36.88
N VAL A 410 25.71 -32.56 -37.52
CA VAL A 410 25.86 -32.37 -38.97
C VAL A 410 27.34 -32.32 -39.38
N GLY A 411 28.18 -31.63 -38.61
CA GLY A 411 29.63 -31.56 -38.83
C GLY A 411 30.33 -32.91 -38.66
N LEU A 412 29.96 -33.69 -37.65
CA LEU A 412 30.50 -35.04 -37.43
C LEU A 412 30.06 -36.02 -38.54
N ALA A 413 28.80 -35.92 -39.00
CA ALA A 413 28.32 -36.68 -40.15
C ALA A 413 29.06 -36.29 -41.44
N GLY A 414 29.27 -35.00 -41.70
CA GLY A 414 30.06 -34.52 -42.84
C GLY A 414 31.53 -34.99 -42.77
N PHE A 415 32.15 -34.94 -41.58
CA PHE A 415 33.50 -35.43 -41.36
C PHE A 415 33.60 -36.95 -41.55
N ALA A 416 32.61 -37.72 -41.08
CA ALA A 416 32.55 -39.16 -41.30
C ALA A 416 32.41 -39.52 -42.79
N VAL A 417 31.61 -38.76 -43.57
CA VAL A 417 31.51 -38.94 -45.03
C VAL A 417 32.82 -38.60 -45.73
N ILE A 418 33.52 -37.54 -45.32
CA ILE A 418 34.84 -37.18 -45.86
C ILE A 418 35.87 -38.27 -45.54
N CYS A 419 35.92 -38.77 -44.30
CA CYS A 419 36.79 -39.87 -43.90
C CYS A 419 36.47 -41.17 -44.65
N ALA A 420 35.19 -41.51 -44.82
CA ALA A 420 34.79 -42.68 -45.61
C ALA A 420 35.20 -42.53 -47.10
N ALA A 421 35.09 -41.33 -47.67
CA ALA A 421 35.54 -41.05 -49.03
C ALA A 421 37.07 -41.14 -49.17
N THR A 422 37.85 -40.62 -48.20
CA THR A 422 39.32 -40.72 -48.25
C THR A 422 39.80 -42.16 -48.05
N VAL A 423 39.19 -42.92 -47.13
CA VAL A 423 39.46 -44.36 -46.96
C VAL A 423 39.06 -45.15 -48.21
N GLY A 424 37.91 -44.83 -48.84
CA GLY A 424 37.48 -45.44 -50.09
C GLY A 424 38.46 -45.19 -51.24
N VAL A 425 38.94 -43.95 -51.42
CA VAL A 425 39.95 -43.60 -52.44
C VAL A 425 41.30 -44.26 -52.16
N PHE A 426 41.68 -44.41 -50.89
CA PHE A 426 42.92 -45.09 -50.50
C PHE A 426 42.84 -46.61 -50.73
N ALA A 427 41.72 -47.24 -50.35
CA ALA A 427 41.45 -48.65 -50.60
C ALA A 427 41.36 -48.97 -52.11
N TRP A 428 40.75 -48.10 -52.90
CA TRP A 428 40.65 -48.25 -54.36
C TRP A 428 42.01 -48.13 -55.06
N ARG A 429 42.95 -47.36 -54.50
CA ARG A 429 44.36 -47.31 -54.96
C ARG A 429 45.22 -48.49 -54.46
N ALA A 430 44.79 -49.21 -53.42
CA ALA A 430 45.57 -50.27 -52.78
C ALA A 430 45.16 -51.69 -53.21
N ALA A 431 44.11 -51.85 -54.01
CA ALA A 431 43.60 -53.15 -54.44
C ALA A 431 44.32 -53.67 -55.72
N PRO A 432 45.03 -54.81 -55.67
CA PRO A 432 45.58 -55.44 -56.86
C PRO A 432 44.50 -56.18 -57.67
N ASN A 433 44.69 -56.19 -58.98
CA ASN A 433 43.73 -56.65 -59.99
C ASN A 433 43.43 -58.16 -59.88
N ARG A 434 42.14 -58.55 -59.85
CA ARG A 434 41.68 -59.92 -60.15
C ARG A 434 40.38 -59.91 -60.97
N GLN A 435 40.49 -60.39 -62.20
CA GLN A 435 39.41 -61.01 -62.97
C GLN A 435 38.99 -62.34 -62.27
N SER A 436 37.84 -62.96 -62.49
CA SER A 436 36.88 -62.86 -63.60
C SER A 436 35.48 -63.32 -63.15
N GLU A 437 34.46 -62.98 -63.96
CA GLU A 437 33.15 -63.68 -64.19
C GLU A 437 32.28 -64.20 -63.00
N ALA A 438 30.95 -64.33 -63.11
CA ALA A 438 29.89 -63.67 -63.88
C ALA A 438 28.56 -64.29 -63.44
N GLN A 439 27.49 -63.51 -63.22
CA GLN A 439 26.14 -63.81 -63.71
C GLN A 439 25.11 -62.71 -63.41
N SER A 440 24.02 -62.75 -64.17
CA SER A 440 23.06 -61.67 -64.42
C SER A 440 21.84 -61.65 -63.49
N GLY A 441 21.32 -60.46 -63.23
CA GLY A 441 19.96 -60.23 -62.74
C GLY A 441 19.55 -58.79 -62.98
N ALA A 442 18.66 -58.57 -63.95
CA ALA A 442 18.12 -57.24 -64.27
C ALA A 442 16.89 -56.94 -63.39
N ASP A 443 16.67 -55.68 -63.03
CA ASP A 443 15.48 -54.96 -63.50
C ASP A 443 15.64 -53.42 -63.42
N ALA A 444 14.71 -52.69 -64.04
CA ALA A 444 14.81 -51.26 -64.37
C ALA A 444 13.82 -50.35 -63.60
N SER A 445 13.61 -49.13 -64.10
CA SER A 445 12.85 -47.98 -63.54
C SER A 445 13.54 -47.27 -62.35
N GLN A 446 14.05 -46.04 -62.43
CA GLN A 446 13.88 -44.87 -63.32
C GLN A 446 12.60 -44.04 -63.06
N GLY A 447 12.76 -42.75 -62.75
CA GLY A 447 11.69 -41.79 -62.41
C GLY A 447 12.15 -40.76 -61.35
N ARG A 448 13.10 -39.87 -61.68
CA ARG A 448 12.94 -38.59 -62.41
C ARG A 448 12.54 -37.42 -61.50
N VAL A 449 13.48 -36.49 -61.39
CA VAL A 449 13.32 -35.12 -60.87
C VAL A 449 12.52 -34.28 -61.87
N ASP A 450 11.74 -33.29 -61.43
CA ASP A 450 11.49 -32.10 -62.26
C ASP A 450 11.37 -30.80 -61.44
N ARG A 451 11.70 -29.68 -62.10
CA ARG A 451 11.80 -28.31 -61.56
C ARG A 451 10.64 -27.43 -62.05
N GLY A 452 10.31 -26.39 -61.29
CA GLY A 452 9.61 -25.16 -61.72
C GLY A 452 9.44 -24.24 -60.50
N ALA A 453 9.79 -22.94 -60.46
CA ALA A 453 9.79 -21.87 -61.47
C ALA A 453 8.37 -21.61 -62.02
N SER A 454 7.81 -20.39 -62.05
CA SER A 454 8.34 -19.04 -61.70
C SER A 454 7.26 -17.94 -61.90
N LEU A 455 7.52 -16.69 -61.45
CA LEU A 455 6.90 -15.42 -61.90
C LEU A 455 5.40 -15.20 -61.53
N SER A 456 4.78 -13.99 -61.54
CA SER A 456 5.19 -12.59 -61.26
C SER A 456 3.96 -11.66 -61.38
N ALA A 457 4.12 -10.36 -61.01
CA ALA A 457 3.35 -9.19 -61.49
C ALA A 457 1.88 -9.00 -60.97
N GLN A 458 1.25 -7.81 -61.00
CA GLN A 458 1.62 -6.38 -60.79
C GLN A 458 0.33 -5.51 -60.81
N GLY A 459 0.39 -4.23 -60.40
CA GLY A 459 -0.67 -3.21 -60.56
C GLY A 459 -1.27 -2.72 -59.22
N SER A 460 -1.20 -1.48 -58.73
CA SER A 460 -1.05 -0.07 -59.21
C SER A 460 -2.32 0.72 -59.55
N ALA A 461 -2.48 1.85 -58.82
CA ALA A 461 -3.28 3.08 -59.09
C ALA A 461 -4.83 2.94 -59.13
N ALA A 462 -5.67 3.99 -58.97
CA ALA A 462 -5.47 5.45 -58.77
C ALA A 462 -6.63 6.04 -57.89
N VAL A 463 -6.43 7.08 -57.07
CA VAL A 463 -6.76 8.52 -57.30
C VAL A 463 -8.22 8.86 -57.68
N ALA A 464 -8.90 9.64 -56.82
CA ALA A 464 -9.89 10.68 -57.20
C ALA A 464 -10.16 11.67 -56.04
N THR A 465 -10.35 12.95 -56.35
CA THR A 465 -10.73 14.07 -55.44
C THR A 465 -12.01 14.78 -55.99
N PRO A 466 -12.36 16.05 -55.66
CA PRO A 466 -13.32 16.38 -54.60
C PRO A 466 -14.53 17.25 -55.04
N GLY A 467 -15.47 17.53 -54.12
CA GLY A 467 -16.38 18.70 -54.18
C GLY A 467 -17.69 18.52 -53.38
N VAL A 468 -18.55 19.54 -53.17
CA VAL A 468 -18.42 21.02 -53.17
C VAL A 468 -19.76 21.60 -52.60
N ALA A 469 -19.71 22.62 -51.71
CA ALA A 469 -20.84 23.50 -51.25
C ALA A 469 -22.10 22.78 -50.65
N SER A 470 -23.09 23.39 -49.98
CA SER A 470 -23.44 24.77 -49.51
C SER A 470 -24.36 24.61 -48.24
N THR A 471 -24.96 25.58 -47.52
CA THR A 471 -25.34 26.99 -47.79
C THR A 471 -25.15 27.88 -46.52
N SER A 472 -26.10 28.73 -46.09
CA SER A 472 -25.96 29.69 -44.96
C SER A 472 -27.33 29.96 -44.21
N PRO A 473 -27.66 31.13 -43.57
CA PRO A 473 -28.19 31.13 -42.19
C PRO A 473 -29.52 31.91 -41.96
N SER A 474 -29.93 32.09 -40.69
CA SER A 474 -30.92 33.08 -40.21
C SER A 474 -30.68 33.34 -38.70
N THR A 475 -30.40 34.53 -38.13
CA THR A 475 -31.09 35.84 -38.10
C THR A 475 -32.49 35.84 -37.48
N ASP A 476 -32.59 36.27 -36.21
CA ASP A 476 -33.35 37.45 -35.70
C ASP A 476 -33.51 37.32 -34.16
N ALA A 477 -33.21 38.27 -33.27
CA ALA A 477 -33.40 39.74 -33.19
C ALA A 477 -34.69 40.16 -32.45
N SER A 478 -34.63 41.34 -31.77
CA SER A 478 -35.68 42.03 -30.95
C SER A 478 -35.67 41.69 -29.45
N THR A 479 -35.25 42.59 -28.52
CA THR A 479 -35.97 43.76 -27.93
C THR A 479 -37.28 43.39 -27.22
N SER A 480 -37.65 43.90 -26.04
CA SER A 480 -37.43 45.23 -25.42
C SER A 480 -37.45 45.17 -23.87
N ALA A 481 -36.76 46.05 -23.13
CA ALA A 481 -37.31 47.23 -22.41
C ALA A 481 -38.81 47.11 -21.97
N SER A 482 -39.24 47.50 -20.75
CA SER A 482 -39.00 48.82 -20.14
C SER A 482 -39.55 48.95 -18.68
N THR A 483 -38.94 49.85 -17.88
CA THR A 483 -39.53 50.77 -16.86
C THR A 483 -40.79 50.40 -16.03
N ASN A 484 -40.72 50.46 -14.69
CA ASN A 484 -41.09 51.68 -13.89
C ASN A 484 -41.14 51.46 -12.36
N ALA A 485 -40.79 52.52 -11.62
CA ALA A 485 -41.12 52.77 -10.20
C ALA A 485 -42.43 53.63 -10.13
N PRO A 486 -42.92 54.23 -9.00
CA PRO A 486 -42.34 54.35 -7.66
C PRO A 486 -43.34 54.24 -6.47
N THR A 487 -42.88 54.73 -5.32
CA THR A 487 -43.49 54.92 -3.99
C THR A 487 -44.85 55.62 -3.92
N SER A 488 -45.59 55.51 -2.79
CA SER A 488 -45.71 56.52 -1.69
C SER A 488 -46.81 56.08 -0.65
N PRO A 489 -47.29 56.87 0.37
CA PRO A 489 -47.29 56.41 1.77
C PRO A 489 -48.66 56.64 2.50
N SER A 490 -48.64 57.13 3.75
CA SER A 490 -49.76 57.64 4.59
C SER A 490 -50.53 56.60 5.42
N THR A 491 -51.05 56.83 6.64
CA THR A 491 -50.66 57.56 7.88
C THR A 491 -51.76 57.29 8.93
N THR A 492 -51.37 57.07 10.20
CA THR A 492 -52.09 57.35 11.46
C THR A 492 -53.63 57.48 11.52
N ALA A 493 -54.24 56.74 12.46
CA ALA A 493 -55.39 57.21 13.24
C ALA A 493 -55.35 56.65 14.68
N SER A 494 -55.76 57.45 15.67
CA SER A 494 -55.67 57.15 17.10
C SER A 494 -57.04 57.26 17.79
N THR A 495 -57.35 56.37 18.74
CA THR A 495 -58.49 56.50 19.69
C THR A 495 -58.20 55.70 20.99
N PRO A 496 -58.91 55.86 22.12
CA PRO A 496 -58.25 56.20 23.39
C PRO A 496 -58.27 55.10 24.47
N ALA A 497 -57.60 55.40 25.59
CA ALA A 497 -57.30 54.47 26.68
C ALA A 497 -58.49 54.03 27.56
N ALA A 498 -58.35 52.84 28.14
CA ALA A 498 -59.15 52.32 29.25
C ALA A 498 -58.37 52.38 30.60
N PRO A 499 -59.03 52.25 31.77
CA PRO A 499 -58.42 52.52 33.09
C PRO A 499 -57.32 51.52 33.50
N PRO A 500 -56.45 51.87 34.47
CA PRO A 500 -55.24 51.10 34.77
C PRO A 500 -55.52 49.82 35.56
N ALA A 501 -55.01 48.71 35.04
CA ALA A 501 -54.79 47.47 35.81
C ALA A 501 -53.69 47.69 36.89
N PRO A 502 -53.69 46.89 37.98
CA PRO A 502 -52.71 47.08 39.07
C PRO A 502 -51.28 46.94 38.58
N LYS A 503 -50.37 47.76 39.15
CA LYS A 503 -48.92 47.73 38.84
C LYS A 503 -48.40 46.29 38.92
N PRO A 504 -47.83 45.74 37.82
CA PRO A 504 -47.02 44.54 37.92
C PRO A 504 -45.89 44.76 38.92
N ALA A 505 -45.54 43.73 39.69
CA ALA A 505 -44.29 43.74 40.44
C ALA A 505 -43.13 44.06 39.46
N PRO A 506 -42.08 44.79 39.89
CA PRO A 506 -40.94 45.05 39.03
C PRO A 506 -40.42 43.71 38.49
N PRO A 507 -40.18 43.59 37.17
CA PRO A 507 -39.70 42.33 36.61
C PRO A 507 -38.43 41.92 37.34
N PRO A 508 -38.23 40.63 37.65
CA PRO A 508 -36.99 40.17 38.26
C PRO A 508 -35.83 40.66 37.38
N ALA A 509 -34.81 41.25 38.01
CA ALA A 509 -33.69 41.84 37.30
C ALA A 509 -33.17 40.82 36.27
N PRO A 510 -33.01 41.21 34.98
CA PRO A 510 -32.65 40.25 33.95
C PRO A 510 -31.39 39.51 34.37
N LYS A 511 -31.44 38.17 34.37
CA LYS A 511 -30.26 37.34 34.64
C LYS A 511 -29.11 37.85 33.77
N PRO A 512 -27.89 37.99 34.31
CA PRO A 512 -26.74 38.37 33.50
C PRO A 512 -26.64 37.47 32.27
N ALA A 513 -26.52 38.07 31.08
CA ALA A 513 -26.34 37.31 29.85
C ALA A 513 -25.05 36.49 29.95
N LEU A 514 -25.14 35.19 29.66
CA LEU A 514 -23.97 34.32 29.66
C LEU A 514 -23.07 34.71 28.49
N THR A 515 -21.99 35.41 28.78
CA THR A 515 -20.98 35.79 27.79
C THR A 515 -19.74 34.92 27.96
N LEU A 516 -19.16 34.45 26.86
CA LEU A 516 -17.93 33.66 26.90
C LEU A 516 -16.79 34.43 27.60
N ALA A 517 -16.76 35.76 27.45
CA ALA A 517 -15.83 36.65 28.13
C ALA A 517 -15.90 36.59 29.67
N ALA A 518 -17.05 36.24 30.27
CA ALA A 518 -17.16 36.04 31.72
C ALA A 518 -16.63 34.67 32.17
N VAL A 519 -16.61 33.67 31.27
CA VAL A 519 -16.15 32.30 31.55
C VAL A 519 -14.63 32.16 31.37
N MET A 520 -14.04 32.83 30.37
CA MET A 520 -12.62 32.73 30.02
C MET A 520 -11.65 32.99 31.21
N PRO A 521 -11.84 34.00 32.09
CA PRO A 521 -10.94 34.24 33.22
C PRO A 521 -10.96 33.11 34.26
N MET A 522 -12.06 32.37 34.37
CA MET A 522 -12.15 31.20 35.25
C MET A 522 -11.41 30.01 34.63
N LEU A 523 -11.64 29.73 33.33
CA LEU A 523 -10.96 28.64 32.63
C LEU A 523 -9.44 28.85 32.60
N ALA A 524 -8.97 30.09 32.42
CA ALA A 524 -7.56 30.44 32.45
C ALA A 524 -6.89 30.26 33.83
N GLN A 525 -7.67 30.14 34.92
CA GLN A 525 -7.15 29.84 36.26
C GLN A 525 -7.06 28.33 36.55
N VAL A 526 -7.57 27.47 35.67
CA VAL A 526 -7.50 26.01 35.86
C VAL A 526 -6.06 25.56 35.59
N PRO A 527 -5.34 25.02 36.59
CA PRO A 527 -3.95 24.61 36.40
C PRO A 527 -3.90 23.31 35.59
N CYS A 528 -2.96 23.25 34.64
CA CYS A 528 -2.73 22.09 33.79
C CYS A 528 -4.03 21.64 33.10
N SER A 529 -4.46 22.44 32.12
CA SER A 529 -5.66 22.19 31.35
C SER A 529 -5.56 22.72 29.93
N ALA A 530 -6.23 22.05 29.00
CA ALA A 530 -6.54 22.57 27.68
C ALA A 530 -8.07 22.53 27.57
N LEU A 531 -8.70 23.69 27.60
CA LEU A 531 -10.16 23.82 27.68
C LEU A 531 -10.66 24.73 26.59
N SER A 532 -11.76 24.35 25.97
CA SER A 532 -12.51 25.15 25.02
C SER A 532 -13.97 25.22 25.48
N ALA A 533 -14.55 26.40 25.37
CA ALA A 533 -15.91 26.66 25.81
C ALA A 533 -16.70 27.37 24.72
N SER A 534 -17.96 26.98 24.57
CA SER A 534 -18.97 27.69 23.79
C SER A 534 -20.18 27.97 24.67
N ALA A 535 -20.73 29.17 24.55
CA ALA A 535 -21.95 29.58 25.22
C ALA A 535 -23.02 29.84 24.17
N GLN A 536 -24.19 29.21 24.33
CA GLN A 536 -25.37 29.46 23.51
C GLN A 536 -26.58 29.60 24.43
N ASP A 537 -27.25 30.74 24.32
CA ASP A 537 -28.29 31.18 25.25
C ASP A 537 -27.79 31.20 26.70
N HIS A 538 -28.29 30.28 27.54
CA HIS A 538 -27.83 30.05 28.92
C HIS A 538 -27.21 28.65 29.12
N THR A 539 -26.92 27.94 28.02
CA THR A 539 -26.22 26.65 28.03
C THR A 539 -24.72 26.87 27.80
N LEU A 540 -23.92 26.55 28.81
CA LEU A 540 -22.47 26.50 28.69
C LEU A 540 -22.04 25.10 28.28
N THR A 541 -21.23 24.98 27.22
CA THR A 541 -20.56 23.74 26.84
C THR A 541 -19.06 23.93 27.04
N VAL A 542 -18.44 23.10 27.89
CA VAL A 542 -16.98 23.10 28.10
C VAL A 542 -16.43 21.72 27.79
N ARG A 543 -15.35 21.67 26.99
CA ARG A 543 -14.68 20.44 26.58
C ARG A 543 -13.17 20.49 26.75
N GLY A 544 -12.53 19.33 26.87
CA GLY A 544 -11.07 19.18 26.83
C GLY A 544 -10.50 18.43 28.03
N TYR A 545 -9.35 18.88 28.53
CA TYR A 545 -8.53 18.14 29.49
C TYR A 545 -8.23 18.96 30.74
N VAL A 546 -8.29 18.31 31.91
CA VAL A 546 -7.80 18.86 33.19
C VAL A 546 -6.91 17.85 33.93
N SER A 547 -5.94 18.33 34.71
CA SER A 547 -5.17 17.49 35.62
C SER A 547 -6.07 16.66 36.55
N GLN A 548 -5.71 15.39 36.75
CA GLN A 548 -6.34 14.49 37.72
C GLN A 548 -6.37 15.09 39.13
N ARG A 549 -5.34 15.85 39.53
CA ARG A 549 -5.28 16.57 40.81
C ARG A 549 -6.31 17.70 40.95
N TYR A 550 -6.67 18.38 39.86
CA TYR A 550 -7.72 19.40 39.89
C TYR A 550 -9.12 18.77 39.80
N GLY A 551 -9.29 17.83 38.86
CA GLY A 551 -10.48 17.01 38.67
C GLY A 551 -11.65 17.74 37.99
N ALA A 552 -12.39 16.99 37.15
CA ALA A 552 -13.55 17.51 36.43
C ALA A 552 -14.70 17.97 37.36
N ALA A 553 -14.83 17.38 38.55
CA ALA A 553 -15.84 17.77 39.55
C ALA A 553 -15.64 19.21 40.02
N ARG A 554 -14.40 19.59 40.38
CA ARG A 554 -14.09 20.97 40.83
C ARG A 554 -14.30 21.99 39.71
N LEU A 555 -13.98 21.62 38.47
CA LEU A 555 -14.30 22.44 37.29
C LEU A 555 -15.81 22.63 37.16
N LYS A 556 -16.58 21.55 37.26
CA LYS A 556 -18.05 21.58 37.21
C LYS A 556 -18.64 22.53 38.24
N ASP A 557 -18.25 22.38 39.51
CA ASP A 557 -18.78 23.17 40.62
C ASP A 557 -18.55 24.67 40.38
N GLY A 558 -17.33 25.04 39.99
CA GLY A 558 -16.97 26.43 39.66
C GLY A 558 -17.76 26.98 38.47
N LEU A 559 -17.94 26.18 37.40
CA LEU A 559 -18.70 26.62 36.22
C LEU A 559 -20.20 26.77 36.51
N THR A 560 -20.77 25.90 37.36
CA THR A 560 -22.17 26.04 37.80
C THR A 560 -22.40 27.21 38.75
N ALA A 561 -21.35 27.75 39.39
CA ALA A 561 -21.43 28.94 40.23
C ALA A 561 -21.36 30.26 39.41
N LEU A 562 -21.12 30.21 38.09
CA LEU A 562 -21.04 31.41 37.25
C LEU A 562 -22.44 32.01 36.99
N PRO A 563 -22.62 33.33 37.16
CA PRO A 563 -23.89 33.99 36.85
C PRO A 563 -24.29 33.80 35.38
N GLY A 564 -25.52 33.33 35.15
CA GLY A 564 -26.10 33.16 33.82
C GLY A 564 -26.01 31.76 33.21
N VAL A 565 -25.37 30.79 33.87
CA VAL A 565 -25.37 29.38 33.45
C VAL A 565 -26.63 28.69 33.99
N ASP A 566 -27.59 28.37 33.12
CA ASP A 566 -28.78 27.57 33.48
C ASP A 566 -28.60 26.08 33.15
N ALA A 567 -27.74 25.75 32.19
CA ALA A 567 -27.36 24.37 31.86
C ALA A 567 -25.86 24.26 31.55
N LEU A 568 -25.22 23.18 32.01
CA LEU A 568 -23.80 22.90 31.77
C LEU A 568 -23.63 21.54 31.10
N LYS A 569 -23.06 21.53 29.89
CA LYS A 569 -22.53 20.34 29.21
C LYS A 569 -21.02 20.30 29.44
N LEU A 570 -20.55 19.30 30.17
CA LEU A 570 -19.13 19.14 30.50
C LEU A 570 -18.61 17.85 29.87
N ASP A 571 -17.70 18.00 28.91
CA ASP A 571 -17.09 16.93 28.12
C ASP A 571 -15.57 16.96 28.35
N VAL A 572 -15.17 16.65 29.59
CA VAL A 572 -13.82 16.89 30.09
C VAL A 572 -13.20 15.63 30.67
N GLU A 573 -12.03 15.28 30.16
CA GLU A 573 -11.24 14.13 30.57
C GLU A 573 -10.15 14.50 31.59
N ALA A 574 -9.79 13.52 32.41
CA ALA A 574 -8.80 13.68 33.49
C ALA A 574 -7.42 13.18 33.06
N LEU A 575 -6.49 14.11 32.83
CA LEU A 575 -5.13 13.82 32.38
C LEU A 575 -4.16 13.61 33.56
N ALA A 576 -3.22 12.69 33.42
CA ALA A 576 -2.18 12.45 34.41
C ALA A 576 -1.30 13.71 34.64
N ASP A 577 -1.01 13.98 35.92
CA ASP A 577 -0.27 15.17 36.36
C ASP A 577 1.13 15.29 35.72
N ASP A 578 1.74 14.19 35.28
CA ASP A 578 3.06 14.20 34.67
C ASP A 578 3.06 14.80 33.25
N LYS A 579 1.91 14.86 32.56
CA LYS A 579 1.77 15.43 31.21
C LYS A 579 1.55 16.96 31.21
N CYS A 580 1.57 17.59 32.39
CA CYS A 580 1.21 18.99 32.56
C CYS A 580 2.10 20.00 31.82
N ASP A 581 3.40 19.72 31.66
CA ASP A 581 4.30 20.60 30.92
C ASP A 581 3.92 20.65 29.42
N THR A 582 3.61 19.49 28.83
CA THR A 582 3.17 19.38 27.43
C THR A 582 1.86 20.13 27.21
N VAL A 583 0.86 19.88 28.07
CA VAL A 583 -0.43 20.57 27.97
C VAL A 583 -0.26 22.08 28.14
N LYS A 584 0.53 22.53 29.12
CA LYS A 584 0.76 23.96 29.32
C LYS A 584 1.42 24.64 28.11
N ALA A 585 2.32 23.95 27.42
CA ALA A 585 2.98 24.46 26.22
C ALA A 585 2.03 24.52 25.00
N LEU A 586 1.14 23.54 24.84
CA LEU A 586 0.35 23.34 23.62
C LEU A 586 -1.14 23.71 23.73
N ALA A 587 -1.68 23.88 24.95
CA ALA A 587 -3.07 24.27 25.19
C ALA A 587 -3.53 25.51 24.42
N PRO A 588 -2.73 26.58 24.20
CA PRO A 588 -3.16 27.72 23.40
C PRO A 588 -3.56 27.35 21.96
N TYR A 589 -2.81 26.44 21.31
CA TYR A 589 -3.08 25.98 19.95
C TYR A 589 -4.23 24.96 19.92
N TRP A 590 -4.35 24.14 20.97
CA TRP A 590 -5.47 23.21 21.16
C TRP A 590 -6.81 23.95 21.32
N THR A 591 -6.87 24.94 22.21
CA THR A 591 -8.07 25.75 22.43
C THR A 591 -8.44 26.52 21.15
N GLN A 592 -7.45 27.05 20.42
CA GLN A 592 -7.67 27.73 19.15
C GLN A 592 -8.26 26.81 18.08
N ASN A 593 -7.76 25.57 17.95
CA ASN A 593 -8.31 24.56 17.03
C ASN A 593 -9.81 24.32 17.28
N TRP A 594 -10.19 24.08 18.54
CA TRP A 594 -11.59 23.88 18.91
C TRP A 594 -12.46 25.12 18.76
N GLN A 595 -11.92 26.33 18.97
CA GLN A 595 -12.63 27.59 18.71
C GLN A 595 -12.83 27.84 17.20
N ALA A 596 -11.92 27.37 16.35
CA ALA A 596 -12.04 27.40 14.90
C ALA A 596 -12.99 26.33 14.32
N GLY A 597 -13.58 25.48 15.17
CA GLY A 597 -14.50 24.41 14.75
C GLY A 597 -13.86 23.02 14.62
N HIS A 598 -12.69 22.79 15.24
CA HIS A 598 -11.91 21.54 15.18
C HIS A 598 -11.49 21.21 13.73
N ILE A 599 -10.72 22.14 13.15
CA ILE A 599 -10.28 22.10 11.75
C ILE A 599 -9.25 20.99 11.45
N ALA A 600 -8.66 20.41 12.50
CA ALA A 600 -7.81 19.23 12.44
C ALA A 600 -8.04 18.39 13.70
N GLY A 601 -7.93 17.06 13.59
CA GLY A 601 -8.26 16.15 14.69
C GLY A 601 -7.33 14.95 14.77
N LEU A 602 -7.13 14.47 16.00
CA LEU A 602 -6.39 13.24 16.33
C LEU A 602 -7.30 12.23 17.02
N HIS A 603 -7.35 10.99 16.54
CA HIS A 603 -8.12 9.91 17.17
C HIS A 603 -7.27 8.65 17.29
N VAL A 604 -7.19 8.05 18.47
CA VAL A 604 -6.52 6.75 18.69
C VAL A 604 -7.51 5.61 18.42
N ARG A 605 -7.01 4.48 17.90
CA ARG A 605 -7.75 3.22 17.82
C ARG A 605 -7.20 2.22 18.86
N PRO A 606 -8.04 1.53 19.65
CA PRO A 606 -9.49 1.72 19.74
C PRO A 606 -9.86 3.09 20.34
N PRO A 607 -11.05 3.66 20.04
CA PRO A 607 -11.47 4.98 20.54
C PRO A 607 -11.54 5.12 22.06
N THR A 608 -11.43 4.01 22.81
CA THR A 608 -11.33 4.02 24.28
C THR A 608 -9.96 4.47 24.78
N GLY A 609 -8.96 4.60 23.91
CA GLY A 609 -7.57 4.88 24.29
C GLY A 609 -6.91 3.79 25.14
N GLN A 610 -7.56 2.65 25.35
CA GLN A 610 -7.03 1.55 26.15
C GLN A 610 -6.29 0.56 25.26
N LEU A 611 -4.99 0.40 25.51
CA LEU A 611 -4.10 -0.47 24.77
C LEU A 611 -3.33 -1.38 25.73
N SER A 612 -3.00 -2.58 25.29
CA SER A 612 -2.29 -3.61 26.07
C SER A 612 -0.90 -3.84 25.49
N GLU A 613 0.00 -4.48 26.25
CA GLU A 613 1.29 -4.95 25.72
C GLU A 613 1.08 -5.79 24.46
N GLY A 614 1.76 -5.40 23.37
CA GLY A 614 1.62 -6.03 22.06
C GLY A 614 0.54 -5.43 21.14
N ASP A 615 -0.35 -4.57 21.64
CA ASP A 615 -1.34 -3.90 20.79
C ASP A 615 -0.66 -2.83 19.90
N PRO A 616 -1.04 -2.72 18.61
CA PRO A 616 -0.52 -1.68 17.73
C PRO A 616 -1.14 -0.32 18.09
N LEU A 617 -0.31 0.70 18.25
CA LEU A 617 -0.75 2.08 18.35
C LEU A 617 -1.11 2.58 16.95
N VAL A 618 -2.41 2.63 16.67
CA VAL A 618 -2.95 3.15 15.42
C VAL A 618 -3.67 4.47 15.70
N VAL A 619 -3.37 5.52 14.95
CA VAL A 619 -4.05 6.82 15.06
C VAL A 619 -4.53 7.33 13.72
N ASP A 620 -5.71 7.94 13.71
CA ASP A 620 -6.24 8.70 12.59
C ASP A 620 -5.98 10.19 12.82
N VAL A 621 -5.37 10.84 11.83
CA VAL A 621 -5.14 12.28 11.79
C VAL A 621 -5.93 12.91 10.65
N SER A 622 -6.47 14.10 10.89
CA SER A 622 -7.04 14.99 9.87
C SER A 622 -6.41 16.37 9.95
N THR A 623 -6.36 17.08 8.83
CA THR A 623 -5.59 18.33 8.66
C THR A 623 -6.46 19.50 8.18
N PRO A 624 -6.06 20.75 8.41
CA PRO A 624 -6.86 21.92 8.08
C PRO A 624 -6.89 22.20 6.57
N GLY A 625 -7.67 23.19 6.15
CA GLY A 625 -7.87 23.56 4.73
C GLY A 625 -6.70 24.29 4.06
N TYR A 626 -5.45 24.04 4.48
CA TYR A 626 -4.24 24.64 3.91
C TYR A 626 -3.06 23.65 3.96
N ASP A 627 -2.08 23.81 3.05
CA ASP A 627 -0.85 23.02 3.06
C ASP A 627 -0.11 23.17 4.38
N SER A 628 0.29 22.04 4.98
CA SER A 628 0.83 22.02 6.33
C SER A 628 1.82 20.89 6.56
N TYR A 629 2.51 20.93 7.69
CA TYR A 629 3.44 19.93 8.17
C TYR A 629 2.88 19.32 9.44
N VAL A 630 2.51 18.04 9.37
CA VAL A 630 2.04 17.22 10.48
C VAL A 630 3.23 16.78 11.31
N ASN A 631 3.13 16.87 12.63
CA ASN A 631 4.08 16.28 13.56
C ASN A 631 3.26 15.47 14.56
N LEU A 632 3.63 14.20 14.75
CA LEU A 632 2.94 13.25 15.59
C LEU A 632 3.95 12.67 16.59
N ASP A 633 3.72 12.98 17.86
CA ASP A 633 4.66 12.74 18.96
C ASP A 633 4.01 11.87 20.05
N TYR A 634 4.72 10.83 20.49
CA TYR A 634 4.29 9.94 21.56
C TYR A 634 5.00 10.30 22.87
N TYR A 635 4.24 10.73 23.87
CA TYR A 635 4.75 11.16 25.18
C TYR A 635 4.70 10.00 26.18
N GLN A 636 5.85 9.38 26.37
CA GLN A 636 6.03 8.17 27.18
C GLN A 636 5.83 8.42 28.68
N LEU A 637 5.74 7.32 29.44
CA LEU A 637 5.68 7.36 30.91
C LEU A 637 7.02 7.73 31.57
N ASP A 638 8.14 7.44 30.92
CA ASP A 638 9.50 7.66 31.44
C ASP A 638 10.02 9.11 31.30
N GLY A 639 9.21 9.99 30.69
CA GLY A 639 9.57 11.38 30.42
C GLY A 639 10.26 11.62 29.07
N ASN A 640 10.33 10.61 28.20
CA ASN A 640 10.78 10.79 26.82
C ASN A 640 9.61 11.12 25.87
N VAL A 641 9.97 11.68 24.71
CA VAL A 641 9.10 11.86 23.55
C VAL A 641 9.68 11.04 22.42
N VAL A 642 8.85 10.24 21.78
CA VAL A 642 9.18 9.46 20.59
C VAL A 642 8.49 10.09 19.40
N HIS A 643 9.25 10.46 18.38
CA HIS A 643 8.71 11.08 17.17
C HIS A 643 8.20 9.99 16.25
N MET A 644 6.88 9.95 16.02
CA MET A 644 6.28 8.98 15.10
C MET A 644 6.49 9.45 13.66
N VAL A 645 6.12 10.71 13.40
CA VAL A 645 6.25 11.40 12.10
C VAL A 645 6.53 12.89 12.37
N PRO A 646 7.55 13.54 11.78
CA PRO A 646 8.64 12.95 11.02
C PRO A 646 9.62 12.20 11.95
N SER A 647 10.14 11.08 11.47
CA SER A 647 11.11 10.23 12.19
C SER A 647 12.14 9.64 11.22
N PRO A 648 13.23 9.00 11.71
CA PRO A 648 14.15 8.28 10.83
C PRO A 648 13.49 7.19 9.98
N ARG A 649 12.36 6.63 10.46
CA ARG A 649 11.55 5.60 9.79
C ARG A 649 10.48 6.19 8.85
N ALA A 650 9.90 7.33 9.19
CA ALA A 650 8.86 8.01 8.40
C ALA A 650 9.21 9.50 8.25
N LYS A 651 9.95 9.85 7.19
CA LYS A 651 10.54 11.20 7.03
C LYS A 651 9.57 12.24 6.49
N ASP A 652 8.63 11.81 5.66
CA ASP A 652 7.70 12.70 4.98
C ASP A 652 6.54 13.04 5.90
N ASN A 653 6.34 14.34 6.14
CA ASN A 653 5.35 14.83 7.09
C ASN A 653 4.55 16.02 6.56
N GLN A 654 4.69 16.35 5.29
CA GLN A 654 3.89 17.37 4.62
C GLN A 654 2.52 16.79 4.25
N ALA A 655 1.46 17.55 4.53
CA ALA A 655 0.08 17.18 4.30
C ALA A 655 -0.65 18.29 3.51
N PRO A 656 -1.37 17.94 2.42
CA PRO A 656 -2.17 18.90 1.67
C PRO A 656 -3.46 19.30 2.42
N PRO A 657 -4.18 20.33 1.97
CA PRO A 657 -5.46 20.75 2.53
C PRO A 657 -6.46 19.60 2.73
N HIS A 658 -7.09 19.53 3.90
CA HIS A 658 -8.12 18.53 4.24
C HIS A 658 -7.68 17.06 4.12
N TYR A 659 -6.37 16.80 4.12
CA TYR A 659 -5.81 15.45 4.14
C TYR A 659 -6.18 14.71 5.43
N SER A 660 -6.42 13.40 5.31
CA SER A 660 -6.61 12.49 6.43
C SER A 660 -5.77 11.23 6.22
N ALA A 661 -5.16 10.72 7.28
CA ALA A 661 -4.31 9.53 7.24
C ALA A 661 -4.47 8.67 8.50
N THR A 662 -4.26 7.36 8.34
CA THR A 662 -4.08 6.43 9.46
C THR A 662 -2.60 6.11 9.60
N ILE A 663 -2.02 6.39 10.77
CA ILE A 663 -0.61 6.18 11.10
C ILE A 663 -0.51 4.99 12.07
N GLY A 664 0.48 4.12 11.88
CA GLY A 664 0.73 2.94 12.72
C GLY A 664 -0.08 1.69 12.37
N SER A 665 -0.97 1.73 11.38
CA SER A 665 -1.79 0.58 10.95
C SER A 665 -1.01 -0.63 10.42
N ALA A 666 0.27 -0.47 10.08
CA ALA A 666 1.18 -1.56 9.72
C ALA A 666 1.79 -2.29 10.94
N GLY A 667 1.54 -1.80 12.17
CA GLY A 667 2.10 -2.37 13.40
C GLY A 667 3.51 -1.87 13.72
N ASP A 668 3.99 -0.81 13.07
CA ASP A 668 5.33 -0.22 13.30
C ASP A 668 5.49 0.39 14.70
N TRP A 669 4.38 0.71 15.35
CA TRP A 669 4.30 1.26 16.70
C TRP A 669 3.50 0.27 17.56
N VAL A 670 4.16 -0.36 18.52
CA VAL A 670 3.57 -1.37 19.41
C VAL A 670 3.73 -0.93 20.85
N ILE A 671 2.67 -1.07 21.65
CA ILE A 671 2.71 -0.75 23.07
C ILE A 671 3.61 -1.75 23.81
N SER A 672 4.61 -1.22 24.49
CA SER A 672 5.58 -1.96 25.30
C SER A 672 5.77 -1.29 26.66
N LYS A 673 6.56 -1.92 27.54
CA LYS A 673 6.86 -1.38 28.89
C LYS A 673 7.66 -0.06 28.78
N PRO A 674 7.47 0.91 29.70
CA PRO A 674 6.58 0.90 30.86
C PRO A 674 5.12 1.24 30.52
N PHE A 675 4.17 0.76 31.33
CA PHE A 675 2.74 0.97 31.12
C PHE A 675 2.14 2.03 32.05
N GLY A 676 1.14 2.77 31.57
CA GLY A 676 0.32 3.67 32.39
C GLY A 676 -0.39 4.73 31.56
N SER A 677 -0.49 5.95 32.08
CA SER A 677 -1.08 7.09 31.37
C SER A 677 -0.07 7.75 30.44
N GLU A 678 -0.25 7.52 29.14
CA GLU A 678 0.59 8.07 28.07
C GLU A 678 -0.26 8.98 27.17
N MET A 679 0.33 9.64 26.17
CA MET A 679 -0.40 10.60 25.34
C MET A 679 0.22 10.71 23.95
N VAL A 680 -0.63 10.70 22.92
CA VAL A 680 -0.24 11.08 21.56
C VAL A 680 -0.60 12.55 21.35
N VAL A 681 0.29 13.29 20.69
CA VAL A 681 0.10 14.70 20.36
C VAL A 681 0.23 14.90 18.86
N LEU A 682 -0.77 15.53 18.26
CA LEU A 682 -0.74 16.04 16.90
C LEU A 682 -0.40 17.53 16.95
N LEU A 683 0.56 17.95 16.13
CA LEU A 683 0.97 19.34 15.98
C LEU A 683 1.18 19.66 14.50
N ILE A 684 0.36 20.56 13.98
CA ILE A 684 0.35 20.97 12.58
C ILE A 684 0.90 22.40 12.46
N THR A 685 1.82 22.62 11.52
CA THR A 685 2.44 23.92 11.26
C THR A 685 2.47 24.28 9.77
N PRO A 686 2.46 25.57 9.38
CA PRO A 686 2.49 26.00 7.97
C PRO A 686 3.89 25.92 7.31
N ALA A 687 4.88 25.44 8.06
CA ALA A 687 6.28 25.27 7.63
C ALA A 687 6.92 24.15 8.46
N PRO A 688 8.08 23.58 8.03
CA PRO A 688 8.77 22.54 8.78
C PRO A 688 9.09 22.97 10.22
N LEU A 689 8.65 22.17 11.17
CA LEU A 689 8.77 22.48 12.60
C LEU A 689 10.23 22.65 13.02
N PHE A 690 11.13 21.82 12.50
CA PHE A 690 12.57 21.89 12.68
C PHE A 690 13.31 21.82 11.34
N ASP A 691 14.43 22.54 11.22
CA ASP A 691 15.24 22.60 9.98
C ASP A 691 16.15 21.36 9.80
N LYS A 692 16.19 20.46 10.79
CA LYS A 692 16.93 19.19 10.79
C LYS A 692 16.05 18.11 11.42
N PRO A 693 16.15 16.84 10.98
CA PRO A 693 15.49 15.72 11.64
C PRO A 693 15.88 15.64 13.12
N ARG A 694 14.88 15.42 13.99
CA ARG A 694 15.10 15.05 15.40
C ARG A 694 15.59 13.58 15.48
N PRO A 695 16.23 13.17 16.59
CA PRO A 695 16.43 11.73 16.87
C PRO A 695 15.08 11.00 16.92
N GLU A 696 15.07 9.67 16.95
CA GLU A 696 13.81 8.90 17.06
C GLU A 696 13.11 9.14 18.42
N ALA A 697 13.90 9.31 19.48
CA ALA A 697 13.43 9.63 20.83
C ALA A 697 14.37 10.62 21.52
N GLU A 698 13.82 11.46 22.39
CA GLU A 698 14.56 12.43 23.21
C GLU A 698 13.82 12.80 24.51
N SER A 699 14.49 13.54 25.40
CA SER A 699 13.85 14.02 26.63
C SER A 699 12.76 15.06 26.35
N ARG A 700 11.58 14.88 26.94
CA ARG A 700 10.46 15.82 26.87
C ARG A 700 10.85 17.25 27.24
N ALA A 701 11.73 17.43 28.23
CA ALA A 701 12.13 18.75 28.69
C ALA A 701 13.00 19.51 27.67
N ASP A 702 13.80 18.78 26.87
CA ASP A 702 14.60 19.35 25.80
C ASP A 702 13.75 19.58 24.53
N TYR A 703 12.85 18.64 24.23
CA TYR A 703 11.91 18.79 23.12
C TYR A 703 11.01 20.01 23.29
N LEU A 704 10.32 20.15 24.43
CA LEU A 704 9.42 21.29 24.69
C LEU A 704 10.14 22.65 24.65
N ARG A 705 11.43 22.71 25.03
CA ARG A 705 12.23 23.94 24.97
C ARG A 705 12.59 24.33 23.53
N ALA A 706 12.93 23.34 22.70
CA ALA A 706 13.14 23.55 21.27
C ALA A 706 11.82 23.92 20.57
N LEU A 707 10.72 23.30 21.00
CA LEU A 707 9.37 23.48 20.46
C LEU A 707 8.84 24.90 20.69
N ASP A 708 8.89 25.41 21.92
CA ASP A 708 8.47 26.78 22.26
C ASP A 708 9.18 27.82 21.40
N THR A 709 10.51 27.66 21.23
CA THR A 709 11.32 28.54 20.37
C THR A 709 10.86 28.51 18.91
N ARG A 710 10.55 27.33 18.36
CA ARG A 710 10.12 27.18 16.96
C ARG A 710 8.68 27.62 16.73
N LEU A 711 7.76 27.31 17.62
CA LEU A 711 6.37 27.76 17.51
C LEU A 711 6.25 29.29 17.66
N ALA A 712 7.09 29.92 18.48
CA ALA A 712 7.19 31.38 18.51
C ALA A 712 7.68 31.97 17.17
N GLN A 713 8.72 31.38 16.56
CA GLN A 713 9.24 31.82 15.25
C GLN A 713 8.22 31.63 14.11
N ILE A 714 7.59 30.46 14.05
CA ILE A 714 6.58 30.12 13.03
C ILE A 714 5.35 31.03 13.22
N GLY A 715 4.86 31.18 14.45
CA GLY A 715 3.69 32.01 14.74
C GLY A 715 3.93 33.51 14.47
N ALA A 716 5.16 34.00 14.64
CA ALA A 716 5.53 35.36 14.29
C ALA A 716 5.64 35.59 12.76
N LYS A 717 5.95 34.55 11.98
CA LYS A 717 6.11 34.63 10.52
C LYS A 717 4.83 34.36 9.74
N TYR A 718 4.01 33.42 10.19
CA TYR A 718 2.85 32.90 9.48
C TYR A 718 1.51 33.13 10.21
N GLY A 719 1.53 33.74 11.39
CA GLY A 719 0.37 33.83 12.27
C GLY A 719 0.22 32.61 13.17
N ARG A 720 -0.34 32.80 14.36
CA ARG A 720 -0.52 31.72 15.36
C ARG A 720 -1.70 30.82 15.01
N GLU A 721 -2.67 31.36 14.29
CA GLU A 721 -3.87 30.69 13.79
C GLU A 721 -3.59 29.59 12.74
N HIS A 722 -2.40 29.58 12.14
CA HIS A 722 -1.96 28.50 11.26
C HIS A 722 -1.26 27.35 12.01
N ILE A 723 -1.07 27.47 13.32
CA ILE A 723 -0.51 26.42 14.19
C ILE A 723 -1.66 25.75 14.94
N VAL A 724 -1.80 24.44 14.77
CA VAL A 724 -2.88 23.65 15.36
C VAL A 724 -2.30 22.51 16.19
N ALA A 725 -2.86 22.28 17.38
CA ALA A 725 -2.54 21.10 18.19
C ALA A 725 -3.81 20.29 18.49
N ASP A 726 -3.67 18.97 18.60
CA ASP A 726 -4.67 18.10 19.20
C ASP A 726 -4.02 17.01 20.06
N PHE A 727 -4.77 16.46 21.02
CA PHE A 727 -4.25 15.48 21.99
C PHE A 727 -5.13 14.24 22.01
N ALA A 728 -4.51 13.07 22.19
CA ALA A 728 -5.21 11.84 22.50
C ALA A 728 -4.52 11.15 23.70
N PRO A 729 -5.07 11.26 24.92
CA PRO A 729 -4.58 10.50 26.05
C PRO A 729 -4.85 9.01 25.83
N ILE A 730 -3.94 8.17 26.30
CA ILE A 730 -4.07 6.71 26.24
C ILE A 730 -3.72 6.09 27.58
N THR A 731 -4.27 4.90 27.83
CA THR A 731 -3.94 4.07 28.99
C THR A 731 -3.36 2.76 28.50
N THR A 732 -2.07 2.59 28.69
CA THR A 732 -1.34 1.35 28.38
C THR A 732 -1.34 0.43 29.61
N LYS A 733 -1.43 -0.89 29.39
CA LYS A 733 -1.44 -1.91 30.45
C LYS A 733 -0.67 -3.19 30.04
N PRO A 734 -0.22 -4.02 30.99
CA PRO A 734 0.27 -5.37 30.66
C PRO A 734 -0.80 -6.17 29.91
N HIS A 735 -0.37 -7.09 29.05
CA HIS A 735 -1.28 -8.10 28.49
C HIS A 735 -1.86 -8.93 29.65
N ALA A 736 -3.17 -8.95 29.79
CA ALA A 736 -3.83 -9.85 30.74
C ALA A 736 -3.91 -11.26 30.10
N PRO A 737 -3.48 -12.32 30.79
CA PRO A 737 -3.48 -13.68 30.27
C PRO A 737 -4.91 -14.26 30.10
#